data_AF-A0A974NTK2-F1
#
_entry.id   AF-A0A974NTK2-F1
#
_cell.length_a   1.000
_cell.length_b   1.000
_cell.length_c   1.000
_cell.angle_alpha   90.00
_cell.angle_beta   90.00
_cell.angle_gamma   90.00
#
_symmetry.space_group_name_H-M   'P 1'
#
loop_
_entity.id
_entity.type
_entity.pdbx_description
1 polymer ?
#
loop_
_entity_poly.entity_id
_entity_poly.type
_entity_poly.pdbx_seq_one_letter_code
_entity_poly.pdbx_strand_id
1 'polypeptide(L)'
;MARKPAGRSRGYVVVNPSKAIFPPGAPVGPYPGQTGNPVASFTQQPTLSASTGTVGQTFTATAGIVANGSVTSRVWKLGGTTISTSLTATPSAAGTLTYQEFAGSVGSTIRSVTVAAVATPTFSAQPTVAPASASAGQTFTATPGTVANGSIDRREWRLAGTVVSTALTYVSTASGALTYQEFAGAVASNLIAATVSAASGLPAAFDNMVLDLDPETLTGADNSNVPTWTDAKSGIAFTAFNTNPKLGTTGGYNGKKFVTGNASGMRCLAADMGILKTTLDTRKYTVFAVVDQVQAASQSCFFGAGGNNRLYMTADGAQVGMVTGGRSTITHPATAYTTIAYTATNATTLGGSTSNLGRTFVYGEPFSSDNINIPTSTDNAATPSTTPLDIGLFSNGAGSGLAKLRLHRLFVFAGEKSVAEVRAIQAYMDTYFAQTHPAKTFGKFLAIDGDSRSVGVGATQAIGAGINSTYQQLVATGLGYPVGAWGCYAIGGITAANNLTKAPSELDGLFTRYAVPIRHVFENFYNSRALPVGSLTSPASGTLSQQTKDYFTARKAAWGSGNSKQIACGPIDHTDIYTPPASGWATEIVANWAQLGVDGFANIWATSLGGDAACPNTAPYAPWNNDGVHLLIAGQTIQANTVITASQSIAGW
;
A
#
# COMPACT_ATOMS: atom_id res chain seq x y z
N MET A 1 37.49 96.12 58.49
CA MET A 1 38.21 94.83 58.36
C MET A 1 37.79 94.26 57.00
N ALA A 2 38.64 94.06 55.98
CA ALA A 2 39.79 93.12 55.87
C ALA A 2 39.31 91.65 55.81
N ARG A 3 39.66 90.80 54.83
CA ARG A 3 40.79 90.80 53.85
C ARG A 3 40.43 90.31 52.41
N LYS A 4 41.39 90.51 51.48
CA LYS A 4 41.59 89.93 50.12
C LYS A 4 42.15 88.47 50.18
N PRO A 5 42.51 87.74 49.07
CA PRO A 5 42.68 88.07 47.63
C PRO A 5 41.56 87.47 46.72
N ALA A 6 41.62 87.28 45.38
CA ALA A 6 42.62 87.45 44.28
C ALA A 6 41.91 88.04 43.01
N GLY A 7 42.33 88.00 41.72
CA GLY A 7 43.47 87.44 40.95
C GLY A 7 43.19 86.04 40.34
N ARG A 8 43.36 85.72 39.04
CA ARG A 8 43.83 86.38 37.78
C ARG A 8 42.92 85.85 36.62
N SER A 9 42.66 86.42 35.42
CA SER A 9 43.27 87.38 34.46
C SER A 9 44.46 86.81 33.64
N ARG A 10 44.57 86.88 32.29
CA ARG A 10 43.94 87.68 31.18
C ARG A 10 43.93 86.82 29.87
N GLY A 11 43.30 87.16 28.75
CA GLY A 11 42.42 88.30 28.40
C GLY A 11 42.14 88.38 26.89
N TYR A 12 41.24 89.28 26.47
CA TYR A 12 40.91 89.56 25.07
C TYR A 12 41.64 90.81 24.55
N VAL A 13 41.81 90.92 23.23
CA VAL A 13 42.19 92.16 22.53
C VAL A 13 41.10 92.50 21.52
N VAL A 14 40.49 93.69 21.69
CA VAL A 14 39.63 94.33 20.70
C VAL A 14 40.12 95.77 20.58
N VAL A 15 40.48 96.20 19.37
CA VAL A 15 40.85 97.59 19.07
C VAL A 15 40.22 97.97 17.73
N ASN A 16 39.39 99.01 17.75
CA ASN A 16 38.86 99.68 16.56
C ASN A 16 39.64 101.01 16.34
N PRO A 17 39.62 101.62 15.14
CA PRO A 17 40.73 102.48 14.69
C PRO A 17 40.61 103.96 15.03
N SER A 18 41.76 104.65 15.22
CA SER A 18 42.09 105.94 14.57
C SER A 18 43.40 106.61 15.09
N LYS A 19 44.01 107.47 14.24
CA LYS A 19 45.03 108.52 14.50
C LYS A 19 46.46 108.17 15.01
N ALA A 20 47.44 108.27 14.09
CA ALA A 20 48.71 109.05 14.17
C ALA A 20 49.40 108.95 12.77
N ILE A 21 50.01 109.94 12.08
CA ILE A 21 50.85 111.11 12.45
C ILE A 21 52.28 110.65 12.82
N PHE A 22 53.39 110.98 12.13
CA PHE A 22 53.70 111.83 10.93
C PHE A 22 54.91 111.17 10.18
N PRO A 23 55.70 111.77 9.22
CA PRO A 23 55.76 113.13 8.63
C PRO A 23 55.70 113.15 7.06
N PRO A 24 55.78 114.33 6.38
CA PRO A 24 55.75 114.43 4.92
C PRO A 24 57.13 114.58 4.24
N GLY A 25 57.24 114.15 2.97
CA GLY A 25 58.21 114.71 2.00
C GLY A 25 59.43 113.86 1.60
N ALA A 26 59.24 112.80 0.82
CA ALA A 26 60.29 112.17 0.01
C ALA A 26 59.70 111.50 -1.26
N PRO A 27 60.27 111.67 -2.47
CA PRO A 27 59.71 111.12 -3.72
C PRO A 27 60.42 109.84 -4.24
N VAL A 28 59.83 109.25 -5.30
CA VAL A 28 60.36 108.21 -6.22
C VAL A 28 60.29 106.74 -5.75
N GLY A 29 59.75 105.86 -6.61
CA GLY A 29 59.95 104.41 -6.57
C GLY A 29 58.67 103.57 -6.82
N PRO A 30 58.49 102.96 -8.01
CA PRO A 30 57.40 102.01 -8.24
C PRO A 30 57.77 100.61 -7.71
N TYR A 31 56.93 100.03 -6.85
CA TYR A 31 57.08 98.63 -6.42
C TYR A 31 56.25 97.69 -7.31
N PRO A 32 56.85 96.63 -7.90
CA PRO A 32 56.12 95.66 -8.71
C PRO A 32 55.43 94.60 -7.83
N GLY A 33 54.33 94.02 -8.34
CA GLY A 33 53.88 92.69 -7.91
C GLY A 33 52.83 92.61 -6.80
N GLN A 34 51.68 93.29 -6.96
CA GLN A 34 50.43 92.67 -6.46
C GLN A 34 50.00 91.56 -7.44
N THR A 35 50.55 90.36 -7.26
CA THR A 35 49.86 89.16 -7.73
C THR A 35 48.68 88.91 -6.80
N GLY A 36 47.47 88.81 -7.35
CA GLY A 36 46.29 88.44 -6.57
C GLY A 36 46.49 87.05 -5.96
N ASN A 37 46.13 86.89 -4.68
CA ASN A 37 46.25 85.62 -3.96
C ASN A 37 45.53 84.52 -4.77
N PRO A 38 46.23 83.48 -5.26
CA PRO A 38 45.72 82.68 -6.37
C PRO A 38 44.48 81.88 -5.95
N VAL A 39 43.43 82.00 -6.75
CA VAL A 39 42.13 81.37 -6.46
C VAL A 39 42.26 79.85 -6.48
N ALA A 40 41.58 79.18 -5.54
CA ALA A 40 41.57 77.73 -5.45
C ALA A 40 40.96 77.10 -6.72
N SER A 41 41.56 76.01 -7.22
CA SER A 41 41.09 75.34 -8.44
C SER A 41 41.34 73.83 -8.40
N PHE A 42 40.42 73.05 -8.97
CA PHE A 42 40.54 71.59 -9.03
C PHE A 42 41.47 71.18 -10.18
N THR A 43 42.70 70.76 -9.85
CA THR A 43 43.67 70.20 -10.81
C THR A 43 43.38 68.74 -11.12
N GLN A 44 42.71 68.02 -10.22
CA GLN A 44 42.09 66.72 -10.50
C GLN A 44 40.64 66.74 -10.02
N GLN A 45 39.71 66.34 -10.90
CA GLN A 45 38.29 66.23 -10.57
C GLN A 45 38.02 64.91 -9.80
N PRO A 46 37.10 64.90 -8.82
CA PRO A 46 36.75 63.68 -8.08
C PRO A 46 36.23 62.56 -9.00
N THR A 47 36.28 61.32 -8.53
CA THR A 47 35.79 60.12 -9.24
C THR A 47 34.89 59.28 -8.34
N LEU A 48 33.98 58.49 -8.93
CA LEU A 48 33.01 57.67 -8.19
C LEU A 48 33.23 56.17 -8.43
N SER A 49 32.97 55.36 -7.41
CA SER A 49 32.89 53.90 -7.48
C SER A 49 31.76 53.38 -6.59
N ALA A 50 30.86 52.50 -7.05
CA ALA A 50 30.73 52.00 -8.42
C ALA A 50 30.21 53.07 -9.40
N SER A 51 30.37 52.83 -10.70
CA SER A 51 29.87 53.70 -11.79
C SER A 51 28.40 53.47 -12.17
N THR A 52 27.81 52.39 -11.65
CA THR A 52 26.38 52.02 -11.70
C THR A 52 26.03 51.30 -10.39
N GLY A 53 24.75 51.22 -10.03
CA GLY A 53 24.36 50.48 -8.82
C GLY A 53 22.87 50.43 -8.55
N THR A 54 22.49 49.82 -7.43
CA THR A 54 21.10 49.66 -6.96
C THR A 54 20.83 50.38 -5.64
N VAL A 55 19.54 50.56 -5.32
CA VAL A 55 19.09 51.02 -3.99
C VAL A 55 19.72 50.16 -2.89
N GLY A 56 20.22 50.81 -1.83
CA GLY A 56 20.92 50.16 -0.72
C GLY A 56 22.41 49.91 -0.94
N GLN A 57 22.95 50.10 -2.15
CA GLN A 57 24.39 50.03 -2.38
C GLN A 57 25.09 51.31 -1.91
N THR A 58 26.25 51.16 -1.25
CA THR A 58 27.11 52.30 -0.89
C THR A 58 28.00 52.70 -2.06
N PHE A 59 27.87 53.95 -2.51
CA PHE A 59 28.78 54.60 -3.45
C PHE A 59 29.86 55.35 -2.66
N THR A 60 31.07 55.37 -3.23
CA THR A 60 32.26 56.02 -2.66
C THR A 60 32.84 56.99 -3.69
N ALA A 61 33.23 58.17 -3.23
CA ALA A 61 33.95 59.16 -4.01
C ALA A 61 35.43 59.16 -3.63
N THR A 62 36.31 59.21 -4.63
CA THR A 62 37.69 59.67 -4.44
C THR A 62 37.70 61.18 -4.56
N ALA A 63 38.27 61.87 -3.58
CA ALA A 63 38.37 63.33 -3.58
C ALA A 63 39.24 63.83 -4.75
N GLY A 64 38.89 65.02 -5.26
CA GLY A 64 39.72 65.75 -6.21
C GLY A 64 40.93 66.41 -5.54
N ILE A 65 41.91 66.78 -6.37
CA ILE A 65 43.09 67.54 -5.95
C ILE A 65 42.84 69.02 -6.24
N VAL A 66 43.10 69.86 -5.24
CA VAL A 66 42.89 71.31 -5.29
C VAL A 66 44.24 72.01 -5.22
N ALA A 67 44.54 72.87 -6.20
CA ALA A 67 45.64 73.84 -6.10
C ALA A 67 45.15 75.10 -5.36
N ASN A 68 46.07 75.74 -4.61
CA ASN A 68 45.83 76.98 -3.86
C ASN A 68 44.65 76.91 -2.85
N GLY A 69 44.37 75.72 -2.30
CA GLY A 69 43.29 75.52 -1.35
C GLY A 69 43.12 74.06 -0.94
N SER A 70 41.97 73.73 -0.36
CA SER A 70 41.56 72.37 -0.02
C SER A 70 40.05 72.23 -0.16
N VAL A 71 39.54 70.99 -0.21
CA VAL A 71 38.09 70.74 -0.25
C VAL A 71 37.47 71.11 1.10
N THR A 72 36.66 72.17 1.11
CA THR A 72 35.98 72.71 2.30
C THR A 72 34.62 72.07 2.55
N SER A 73 33.94 71.57 1.51
CA SER A 73 32.67 70.83 1.66
C SER A 73 32.41 69.87 0.51
N ARG A 74 31.50 68.93 0.74
CA ARG A 74 31.11 67.85 -0.19
C ARG A 74 29.60 67.68 -0.14
N VAL A 75 28.98 67.30 -1.24
CA VAL A 75 27.55 67.00 -1.28
C VAL A 75 27.26 65.82 -2.21
N TRP A 76 26.50 64.86 -1.70
CA TRP A 76 25.81 63.84 -2.48
C TRP A 76 24.34 64.20 -2.57
N LYS A 77 23.76 64.17 -3.77
CA LYS A 77 22.33 64.44 -4.00
C LYS A 77 21.66 63.32 -4.77
N LEU A 78 20.52 62.83 -4.28
CA LEU A 78 19.64 61.90 -4.99
C LEU A 78 18.42 62.68 -5.48
N GLY A 79 18.17 62.71 -6.79
CA GLY A 79 17.04 63.47 -7.35
C GLY A 79 17.06 64.97 -7.00
N GLY A 80 18.25 65.54 -6.76
CA GLY A 80 18.43 66.93 -6.31
C GLY A 80 18.44 67.15 -4.79
N THR A 81 17.94 66.19 -3.99
CA THR A 81 17.92 66.27 -2.53
C THR A 81 19.23 65.75 -1.93
N THR A 82 19.85 66.51 -1.02
CA THR A 82 21.09 66.08 -0.34
C THR A 82 20.87 64.85 0.54
N ILE A 83 21.67 63.80 0.36
CA ILE A 83 21.61 62.56 1.17
C ILE A 83 22.89 62.27 1.98
N SER A 84 24.01 62.93 1.67
CA SER A 84 25.27 62.79 2.43
C SER A 84 26.21 63.97 2.15
N THR A 85 27.10 64.25 3.10
CA THR A 85 28.24 65.19 2.97
C THR A 85 29.59 64.48 3.19
N SER A 86 29.59 63.15 3.26
CA SER A 86 30.79 62.31 3.41
C SER A 86 31.39 61.92 2.06
N LEU A 87 32.54 61.22 2.06
CA LEU A 87 33.06 60.55 0.87
C LEU A 87 32.18 59.37 0.41
N THR A 88 31.18 58.96 1.19
CA THR A 88 30.26 57.86 0.85
C THR A 88 28.80 58.29 0.92
N ALA A 89 27.94 57.59 0.17
CA ALA A 89 26.49 57.71 0.25
C ALA A 89 25.80 56.37 -0.08
N THR A 90 24.70 56.07 0.61
CA THR A 90 23.86 54.88 0.38
C THR A 90 22.44 55.32 0.03
N PRO A 91 22.06 55.35 -1.27
CA PRO A 91 20.74 55.76 -1.70
C PRO A 91 19.63 54.84 -1.21
N SER A 92 18.56 55.41 -0.65
CA SER A 92 17.34 54.70 -0.20
C SER A 92 16.25 54.61 -1.28
N ALA A 93 16.44 55.24 -2.44
CA ALA A 93 15.52 55.21 -3.58
C ALA A 93 16.29 55.23 -4.91
N ALA A 94 15.60 54.84 -5.99
CA ALA A 94 16.15 54.84 -7.34
C ALA A 94 16.17 56.26 -7.94
N GLY A 95 17.05 56.49 -8.91
CA GLY A 95 17.19 57.77 -9.61
C GLY A 95 18.64 58.19 -9.81
N THR A 96 18.85 59.43 -10.26
CA THR A 96 20.20 59.98 -10.45
C THR A 96 20.79 60.41 -9.10
N LEU A 97 21.86 59.72 -8.70
CA LEU A 97 22.74 60.15 -7.61
C LEU A 97 23.86 61.02 -8.21
N THR A 98 24.12 62.17 -7.60
CA THR A 98 25.21 63.07 -8.00
C THR A 98 26.13 63.40 -6.84
N TYR A 99 27.38 63.75 -7.14
CA TYR A 99 28.42 64.15 -6.19
C TYR A 99 29.12 65.43 -6.68
N GLN A 100 29.41 66.34 -5.74
CA GLN A 100 30.22 67.53 -5.99
C GLN A 100 31.05 67.91 -4.76
N GLU A 101 32.28 68.35 -4.99
CA GLU A 101 33.16 68.94 -3.97
C GLU A 101 33.26 70.45 -4.16
N PHE A 102 33.58 71.19 -3.09
CA PHE A 102 33.80 72.63 -3.13
C PHE A 102 35.09 73.00 -2.41
N ALA A 103 35.83 73.95 -2.97
CA ALA A 103 36.98 74.60 -2.37
C ALA A 103 36.68 76.11 -2.25
N GLY A 104 36.14 76.52 -1.10
CA GLY A 104 35.53 77.84 -0.96
C GLY A 104 34.32 77.99 -1.88
N SER A 105 34.33 79.01 -2.73
CA SER A 105 33.27 79.27 -3.73
C SER A 105 33.43 78.48 -5.03
N VAL A 106 34.52 77.73 -5.23
CA VAL A 106 34.79 76.99 -6.47
C VAL A 106 34.31 75.55 -6.32
N GLY A 107 33.35 75.14 -7.15
CA GLY A 107 32.85 73.76 -7.20
C GLY A 107 33.61 72.88 -8.19
N SER A 108 33.69 71.58 -7.92
CA SER A 108 34.16 70.57 -8.86
C SER A 108 33.17 70.38 -10.01
N THR A 109 33.59 69.66 -11.05
CA THR A 109 32.65 69.03 -11.99
C THR A 109 31.71 68.11 -11.20
N ILE A 110 30.41 68.19 -11.47
CA ILE A 110 29.42 67.26 -10.90
C ILE A 110 29.66 65.88 -11.51
N ARG A 111 29.76 64.85 -10.67
CA ARG A 111 29.73 63.45 -11.09
C ARG A 111 28.32 62.89 -10.88
N SER A 112 27.89 61.99 -11.76
CA SER A 112 26.54 61.43 -11.75
C SER A 112 26.58 59.92 -12.00
N VAL A 113 25.72 59.18 -11.31
CA VAL A 113 25.53 57.74 -11.45
C VAL A 113 24.06 57.39 -11.30
N THR A 114 23.56 56.48 -12.13
CA THR A 114 22.19 55.99 -12.07
C THR A 114 22.07 54.90 -11.01
N VAL A 115 21.16 55.11 -10.05
CA VAL A 115 20.75 54.12 -9.05
C VAL A 115 19.49 53.43 -9.58
N ALA A 116 19.59 52.15 -9.91
CA ALA A 116 18.46 51.32 -10.30
C ALA A 116 17.64 50.88 -9.09
N ALA A 117 16.35 50.63 -9.29
CA ALA A 117 15.52 49.95 -8.28
C ALA A 117 16.02 48.50 -8.10
N VAL A 118 15.84 47.95 -6.89
CA VAL A 118 15.95 46.50 -6.68
C VAL A 118 14.76 45.85 -7.39
N ALA A 119 15.02 44.88 -8.26
CA ALA A 119 13.96 44.13 -8.95
C ALA A 119 13.19 43.29 -7.92
N THR A 120 11.85 43.36 -7.95
CA THR A 120 11.00 42.55 -7.08
C THR A 120 11.07 41.07 -7.49
N PRO A 121 10.97 40.13 -6.52
CA PRO A 121 10.84 38.71 -6.84
C PRO A 121 9.63 38.43 -7.72
N THR A 122 9.75 37.54 -8.71
CA THR A 122 8.63 37.09 -9.53
C THR A 122 8.71 35.58 -9.79
N PHE A 123 7.57 34.88 -9.76
CA PHE A 123 7.53 33.46 -10.13
C PHE A 123 7.59 33.31 -11.65
N SER A 124 8.73 32.86 -12.17
CA SER A 124 8.93 32.51 -13.59
C SER A 124 8.42 31.11 -13.93
N ALA A 125 8.29 30.23 -12.94
CA ALA A 125 7.50 29.01 -13.02
C ALA A 125 6.66 28.87 -11.74
N GLN A 126 5.43 28.38 -11.87
CA GLN A 126 4.53 28.14 -10.73
C GLN A 126 4.78 26.76 -10.11
N PRO A 127 4.57 26.59 -8.79
CA PRO A 127 4.63 25.28 -8.16
C PRO A 127 3.53 24.35 -8.69
N THR A 128 3.72 23.04 -8.48
CA THR A 128 2.72 22.01 -8.80
C THR A 128 2.61 21.01 -7.65
N VAL A 129 1.46 20.32 -7.55
CA VAL A 129 1.18 19.33 -6.50
C VAL A 129 0.80 17.99 -7.15
N ALA A 130 1.36 16.90 -6.64
CA ALA A 130 1.00 15.54 -7.01
C ALA A 130 0.75 14.67 -5.75
N PRO A 131 -0.31 13.84 -5.73
CA PRO A 131 -1.40 13.79 -6.70
C PRO A 131 -2.34 15.00 -6.57
N ALA A 132 -3.13 15.29 -7.61
CA ALA A 132 -4.15 16.35 -7.55
C ALA A 132 -5.37 15.96 -6.68
N SER A 133 -5.53 14.67 -6.39
CA SER A 133 -6.52 14.17 -5.44
C SER A 133 -6.07 12.84 -4.82
N ALA A 134 -6.41 12.63 -3.54
CA ALA A 134 -6.19 11.37 -2.83
C ALA A 134 -7.12 11.27 -1.61
N SER A 135 -7.21 10.08 -1.00
CA SER A 135 -7.87 9.90 0.29
C SER A 135 -7.01 10.39 1.46
N ALA A 136 -7.65 10.77 2.56
CA ALA A 136 -6.96 10.99 3.83
C ALA A 136 -6.11 9.76 4.21
N GLY A 137 -4.92 10.01 4.75
CA GLY A 137 -3.84 9.04 4.97
C GLY A 137 -2.76 9.04 3.88
N GLN A 138 -3.02 9.60 2.69
CA GLN A 138 -2.05 9.64 1.58
C GLN A 138 -1.14 10.88 1.58
N THR A 139 0.04 10.73 0.97
CA THR A 139 1.05 11.79 0.86
C THR A 139 0.83 12.64 -0.39
N PHE A 140 0.75 13.95 -0.21
CA PHE A 140 0.87 14.97 -1.25
C PHE A 140 2.30 15.50 -1.29
N THR A 141 2.83 15.73 -2.49
CA THR A 141 4.17 16.28 -2.74
C THR A 141 4.05 17.52 -3.62
N ALA A 142 4.70 18.60 -3.22
CA ALA A 142 4.82 19.81 -4.01
C ALA A 142 6.18 19.85 -4.74
N THR A 143 6.15 20.14 -6.03
CA THR A 143 7.34 20.58 -6.77
C THR A 143 7.39 22.11 -6.70
N PRO A 144 8.46 22.72 -6.17
CA PRO A 144 8.58 24.18 -6.08
C PRO A 144 8.49 24.88 -7.44
N GLY A 145 8.02 26.13 -7.41
CA GLY A 145 8.16 27.05 -8.53
C GLY A 145 9.59 27.59 -8.66
N THR A 146 9.82 28.34 -9.74
CA THR A 146 11.08 29.05 -9.98
C THR A 146 10.86 30.54 -9.74
N VAL A 147 11.72 31.17 -8.95
CA VAL A 147 11.67 32.61 -8.66
C VAL A 147 12.82 33.32 -9.35
N ALA A 148 12.51 34.36 -10.13
CA ALA A 148 13.47 35.35 -10.61
C ALA A 148 13.62 36.47 -9.58
N ASN A 149 14.81 37.08 -9.49
CA ASN A 149 15.13 38.20 -8.60
C ASN A 149 14.90 37.93 -7.10
N GLY A 150 14.96 36.68 -6.66
CA GLY A 150 14.74 36.30 -5.26
C GLY A 150 14.84 34.80 -5.04
N SER A 151 14.34 34.33 -3.89
CA SER A 151 14.22 32.91 -3.54
C SER A 151 12.94 32.68 -2.75
N ILE A 152 12.47 31.44 -2.67
CA ILE A 152 11.29 31.06 -1.90
C ILE A 152 11.65 31.03 -0.42
N ASP A 153 11.00 31.85 0.41
CA ASP A 153 11.26 31.97 1.85
C ASP A 153 10.23 31.22 2.72
N ARG A 154 8.97 31.14 2.26
CA ARG A 154 7.87 30.46 2.97
C ARG A 154 7.04 29.60 2.01
N ARG A 155 6.51 28.51 2.56
CA ARG A 155 5.62 27.54 1.91
C ARG A 155 4.47 27.22 2.85
N GLU A 156 3.27 27.05 2.32
CA GLU A 156 2.09 26.70 3.11
C GLU A 156 1.23 25.66 2.40
N TRP A 157 1.04 24.51 3.04
CA TRP A 157 -0.12 23.67 2.84
C TRP A 157 -1.25 24.16 3.74
N ARG A 158 -2.45 24.30 3.18
CA ARG A 158 -3.66 24.69 3.91
C ARG A 158 -4.79 23.69 3.66
N LEU A 159 -5.33 23.08 4.72
CA LEU A 159 -6.52 22.24 4.65
C LEU A 159 -7.71 23.05 5.18
N ALA A 160 -8.78 23.15 4.39
CA ALA A 160 -9.93 24.02 4.69
C ALA A 160 -9.52 25.47 5.10
N GLY A 161 -8.47 26.01 4.45
CA GLY A 161 -7.91 27.33 4.71
C GLY A 161 -6.90 27.43 5.87
N THR A 162 -6.88 26.45 6.78
CA THR A 162 -5.96 26.43 7.95
C THR A 162 -4.60 25.85 7.56
N VAL A 163 -3.49 26.51 7.94
CA VAL A 163 -2.13 26.02 7.64
C VAL A 163 -1.85 24.73 8.41
N VAL A 164 -1.41 23.69 7.69
CA VAL A 164 -1.19 22.33 8.22
C VAL A 164 0.24 21.80 8.01
N SER A 165 1.01 22.37 7.08
CA SER A 165 2.43 22.04 6.87
C SER A 165 3.16 23.17 6.14
N THR A 166 4.46 23.28 6.34
CA THR A 166 5.38 24.17 5.59
C THR A 166 6.46 23.39 4.83
N ALA A 167 6.39 22.06 4.81
CA ALA A 167 7.33 21.19 4.11
C ALA A 167 6.94 21.00 2.63
N LEU A 168 7.81 20.36 1.83
CA LEU A 168 7.49 19.98 0.45
C LEU A 168 6.49 18.81 0.36
N THR A 169 6.24 18.11 1.48
CA THR A 169 5.27 17.02 1.57
C THR A 169 4.26 17.26 2.70
N TYR A 170 3.09 16.67 2.55
CA TYR A 170 2.03 16.67 3.56
C TYR A 170 1.20 15.40 3.48
N VAL A 171 0.94 14.77 4.62
CA VAL A 171 0.01 13.62 4.74
C VAL A 171 -1.26 14.13 5.39
N SER A 172 -2.38 14.13 4.65
CA SER A 172 -3.62 14.70 5.19
C SER A 172 -4.36 13.71 6.08
N THR A 173 -4.55 14.05 7.34
CA THR A 173 -5.31 13.23 8.32
C THR A 173 -6.82 13.39 8.22
N ALA A 174 -7.31 14.41 7.50
CA ALA A 174 -8.73 14.69 7.29
C ALA A 174 -9.03 15.08 5.84
N SER A 175 -10.29 14.93 5.44
CA SER A 175 -10.82 15.30 4.12
C SER A 175 -11.12 16.79 3.99
N GLY A 176 -11.03 17.31 2.77
CA GLY A 176 -11.39 18.69 2.43
C GLY A 176 -10.66 19.20 1.20
N ALA A 177 -10.86 20.48 0.90
CA ALA A 177 -10.00 21.21 -0.02
C ALA A 177 -8.62 21.44 0.63
N LEU A 178 -7.58 20.90 -0.01
CA LEU A 178 -6.18 21.14 0.32
C LEU A 178 -5.61 22.12 -0.70
N THR A 179 -4.84 23.10 -0.26
CA THR A 179 -4.17 24.05 -1.17
C THR A 179 -2.71 24.24 -0.80
N TYR A 180 -1.86 24.45 -1.79
CA TYR A 180 -0.44 24.77 -1.63
C TYR A 180 -0.11 26.15 -2.21
N GLN A 181 0.72 26.91 -1.51
CA GLN A 181 1.22 28.21 -1.97
C GLN A 181 2.67 28.44 -1.50
N GLU A 182 3.48 29.08 -2.35
CA GLU A 182 4.84 29.51 -2.06
C GLU A 182 4.95 31.04 -2.04
N PHE A 183 5.93 31.57 -1.33
CA PHE A 183 6.15 33.00 -1.17
C PHE A 183 7.63 33.36 -1.36
N ALA A 184 7.88 34.54 -1.91
CA ALA A 184 9.18 35.17 -2.06
C ALA A 184 9.04 36.64 -1.63
N GLY A 185 9.32 36.91 -0.36
CA GLY A 185 8.99 38.18 0.30
C GLY A 185 7.48 38.43 0.29
N ALA A 186 7.08 39.57 -0.27
CA ALA A 186 5.68 39.96 -0.39
C ALA A 186 4.95 39.32 -1.60
N VAL A 187 5.65 38.59 -2.47
CA VAL A 187 5.07 38.01 -3.69
C VAL A 187 4.73 36.55 -3.47
N ALA A 188 3.48 36.17 -3.78
CA ALA A 188 2.98 34.81 -3.65
C ALA A 188 2.89 34.11 -5.01
N SER A 189 2.98 32.77 -5.01
CA SER A 189 2.63 31.94 -6.16
C SER A 189 1.11 31.91 -6.38
N ASN A 190 0.69 31.33 -7.50
CA ASN A 190 -0.68 30.84 -7.66
C ASN A 190 -1.02 29.85 -6.53
N LEU A 191 -2.28 29.87 -6.10
CA LEU A 191 -2.83 28.89 -5.17
C LEU A 191 -3.10 27.58 -5.93
N ILE A 192 -2.35 26.52 -5.62
CA ILE A 192 -2.54 25.21 -6.23
C ILE A 192 -3.55 24.43 -5.40
N ALA A 193 -4.64 23.96 -6.01
CA ALA A 193 -5.69 23.19 -5.32
C ALA A 193 -5.52 21.68 -5.53
N ALA A 194 -5.82 20.92 -4.48
CA ALA A 194 -5.91 19.47 -4.48
C ALA A 194 -7.09 19.00 -3.60
N THR A 195 -7.68 17.85 -3.92
CA THR A 195 -8.84 17.32 -3.18
C THR A 195 -8.43 16.17 -2.28
N VAL A 196 -8.63 16.32 -0.96
CA VAL A 196 -8.55 15.20 -0.03
C VAL A 196 -9.95 14.62 0.14
N SER A 197 -10.22 13.46 -0.44
CA SER A 197 -11.45 12.72 -0.16
C SER A 197 -11.44 12.20 1.27
N ALA A 198 -12.60 11.82 1.80
CA ALA A 198 -12.65 10.98 3.00
C ALA A 198 -11.70 9.79 2.83
N ALA A 199 -11.03 9.37 3.91
CA ALA A 199 -10.57 7.99 3.99
C ALA A 199 -11.80 7.11 3.71
N SER A 200 -11.69 6.17 2.78
CA SER A 200 -12.80 5.26 2.52
C SER A 200 -13.13 4.54 3.81
N GLY A 201 -14.35 4.77 4.34
CA GLY A 201 -14.90 3.93 5.39
C GLY A 201 -14.77 2.47 4.97
N LEU A 202 -14.58 1.58 5.95
CA LEU A 202 -14.47 0.15 5.65
C LEU A 202 -15.68 -0.25 4.77
N PRO A 203 -15.46 -0.91 3.61
CA PRO A 203 -16.54 -1.35 2.75
C PRO A 203 -17.63 -2.09 3.54
N ALA A 204 -18.90 -2.05 3.13
CA ALA A 204 -19.98 -2.77 3.83
C ALA A 204 -19.74 -4.29 4.00
N ALA A 205 -18.82 -4.87 3.20
CA ALA A 205 -18.30 -6.21 3.44
C ALA A 205 -17.63 -6.41 4.82
N PHE A 206 -17.25 -5.34 5.52
CA PHE A 206 -16.73 -5.36 6.89
C PHE A 206 -17.82 -5.27 7.97
N ASP A 207 -19.11 -5.16 7.61
CA ASP A 207 -20.19 -5.22 8.58
C ASP A 207 -20.14 -6.53 9.39
N ASN A 208 -20.46 -6.45 10.68
CA ASN A 208 -20.30 -7.51 11.68
C ASN A 208 -18.83 -7.89 12.01
N MET A 209 -17.85 -7.02 11.75
CA MET A 209 -16.50 -7.18 12.29
C MET A 209 -16.50 -7.15 13.82
N VAL A 210 -15.92 -8.19 14.45
CA VAL A 210 -15.76 -8.33 15.91
C VAL A 210 -14.32 -8.23 16.38
N LEU A 211 -13.35 -8.25 15.45
CA LEU A 211 -11.95 -7.95 15.74
C LEU A 211 -11.31 -7.27 14.53
N ASP A 212 -10.59 -6.17 14.79
CA ASP A 212 -9.60 -5.56 13.90
C ASP A 212 -8.31 -5.42 14.70
N LEU A 213 -7.37 -6.34 14.49
CA LEU A 213 -6.09 -6.39 15.17
C LEU A 213 -5.00 -5.93 14.20
N ASP A 214 -4.59 -4.68 14.36
CA ASP A 214 -3.41 -4.09 13.73
C ASP A 214 -2.22 -4.12 14.71
N PRO A 215 -1.19 -4.98 14.50
CA PRO A 215 0.01 -5.04 15.33
C PRO A 215 0.82 -3.73 15.41
N GLU A 216 0.68 -2.80 14.47
CA GLU A 216 1.32 -1.48 14.54
C GLU A 216 0.69 -0.60 15.65
N THR A 217 -0.60 -0.80 15.96
CA THR A 217 -1.30 -0.07 17.03
C THR A 217 -0.98 -0.57 18.44
N LEU A 218 -0.44 -1.78 18.59
CA LEU A 218 -0.17 -2.39 19.89
C LEU A 218 0.90 -1.61 20.67
N THR A 219 0.60 -1.30 21.93
CA THR A 219 1.45 -0.55 22.86
C THR A 219 1.54 -1.30 24.20
N GLY A 220 2.74 -1.44 24.75
CA GLY A 220 2.97 -2.21 25.99
C GLY A 220 4.20 -3.12 25.97
N ALA A 221 5.32 -2.64 25.44
CA ALA A 221 6.55 -3.43 25.34
C ALA A 221 7.19 -3.69 26.70
N ASP A 222 7.57 -4.95 26.94
CA ASP A 222 8.47 -5.35 28.01
C ASP A 222 9.47 -6.36 27.43
N ASN A 223 10.70 -5.89 27.19
CA ASN A 223 11.76 -6.68 26.58
C ASN A 223 12.65 -7.40 27.63
N SER A 224 12.29 -7.37 28.91
CA SER A 224 13.16 -7.83 30.02
C SER A 224 13.40 -9.35 30.07
N ASN A 225 12.53 -10.16 29.46
CA ASN A 225 12.51 -11.62 29.63
C ASN A 225 12.53 -12.40 28.30
N VAL A 226 13.05 -11.82 27.22
CA VAL A 226 13.25 -12.52 25.93
C VAL A 226 14.68 -13.07 25.86
N PRO A 227 14.91 -14.40 25.84
CA PRO A 227 16.23 -14.98 25.61
C PRO A 227 16.80 -14.48 24.27
N THR A 228 18.06 -14.03 24.28
CA THR A 228 18.66 -13.26 23.18
C THR A 228 18.59 -13.97 21.82
N TRP A 229 17.75 -13.45 20.93
CA TRP A 229 17.54 -13.97 19.58
C TRP A 229 18.63 -13.43 18.65
N THR A 230 19.67 -14.22 18.39
CA THR A 230 20.71 -13.86 17.42
C THR A 230 20.34 -14.33 16.01
N ASP A 231 19.35 -13.67 15.41
CA ASP A 231 19.32 -13.54 13.95
C ASP A 231 20.09 -12.26 13.54
N ALA A 232 20.51 -12.16 12.29
CA ALA A 232 21.21 -10.98 11.80
C ALA A 232 20.25 -9.83 11.42
N LYS A 233 18.96 -9.88 11.83
CA LYS A 233 17.87 -9.06 11.28
C LYS A 233 16.77 -8.66 12.29
N SER A 234 17.11 -8.56 13.57
CA SER A 234 16.31 -7.87 14.61
C SER A 234 14.89 -8.40 14.80
N GLY A 235 14.72 -9.73 14.89
CA GLY A 235 13.42 -10.33 15.19
C GLY A 235 12.90 -10.09 16.62
N ILE A 236 11.59 -9.96 16.77
CA ILE A 236 10.87 -10.12 18.05
C ILE A 236 10.71 -11.62 18.33
N ALA A 237 10.61 -12.03 19.60
CA ALA A 237 10.09 -13.34 19.98
C ALA A 237 9.14 -13.21 21.18
N PHE A 238 7.98 -13.87 21.10
CA PHE A 238 6.99 -13.90 22.19
C PHE A 238 7.19 -15.17 23.02
N THR A 239 7.54 -15.03 24.30
CA THR A 239 7.73 -16.15 25.24
C THR A 239 6.45 -16.43 26.03
N ALA A 240 5.91 -17.64 25.87
CA ALA A 240 4.69 -18.09 26.53
C ALA A 240 4.95 -18.56 27.97
N PHE A 241 4.75 -17.69 28.97
CA PHE A 241 4.60 -18.13 30.36
C PHE A 241 3.52 -17.35 31.12
N ASN A 242 2.58 -18.13 31.66
CA ASN A 242 1.89 -17.97 32.94
C ASN A 242 1.47 -16.54 33.38
N THR A 243 0.16 -16.34 33.48
CA THR A 243 -0.53 -15.22 34.18
C THR A 243 -0.57 -13.83 33.53
N ASN A 244 0.29 -13.47 32.57
CA ASN A 244 0.02 -12.32 31.66
C ASN A 244 0.94 -12.31 30.41
N PRO A 245 0.44 -12.61 29.19
CA PRO A 245 1.23 -12.46 27.97
C PRO A 245 1.41 -10.97 27.60
N LYS A 246 2.64 -10.46 27.71
CA LYS A 246 2.97 -9.07 27.33
C LYS A 246 3.26 -8.96 25.82
N LEU A 247 2.87 -7.83 25.23
CA LEU A 247 3.00 -7.58 23.79
C LEU A 247 4.33 -6.88 23.47
N GLY A 248 5.38 -7.68 23.27
CA GLY A 248 6.74 -7.18 22.98
C GLY A 248 6.84 -6.46 21.64
N THR A 249 7.71 -5.43 21.58
CA THR A 249 8.05 -4.74 20.33
C THR A 249 9.55 -4.45 20.27
N THR A 250 10.20 -4.81 19.17
CA THR A 250 11.55 -4.35 18.80
C THR A 250 11.49 -3.69 17.43
N GLY A 251 12.55 -2.96 17.05
CA GLY A 251 12.63 -2.24 15.78
C GLY A 251 12.74 -3.22 14.60
N GLY A 252 11.61 -3.51 13.97
CA GLY A 252 11.52 -4.47 12.87
C GLY A 252 12.07 -3.97 11.54
N TYR A 253 12.04 -4.86 10.55
CA TYR A 253 12.51 -4.59 9.18
C TYR A 253 11.78 -3.36 8.58
N ASN A 254 12.56 -2.39 8.09
CA ASN A 254 12.07 -1.08 7.63
C ASN A 254 11.19 -0.31 8.65
N GLY A 255 11.33 -0.58 9.95
CA GLY A 255 10.66 0.16 11.03
C GLY A 255 9.24 -0.30 11.39
N LYS A 256 8.70 -1.34 10.72
CA LYS A 256 7.35 -1.88 11.01
C LYS A 256 7.35 -2.90 12.16
N LYS A 257 6.28 -2.91 12.97
CA LYS A 257 6.06 -3.90 14.05
C LYS A 257 5.51 -5.22 13.46
N PHE A 258 5.68 -6.33 14.17
CA PHE A 258 5.08 -7.63 13.80
C PHE A 258 4.99 -8.61 14.97
N VAL A 259 4.17 -9.66 14.85
CA VAL A 259 3.94 -10.67 15.92
C VAL A 259 4.56 -12.03 15.54
N THR A 260 5.37 -12.60 16.43
CA THR A 260 6.13 -13.86 16.25
C THR A 260 5.92 -14.83 17.41
N GLY A 261 4.98 -15.76 17.25
CA GLY A 261 4.59 -16.67 18.33
C GLY A 261 5.38 -17.98 18.45
N ASN A 262 5.20 -18.61 19.60
CA ASN A 262 5.49 -20.02 19.85
C ASN A 262 4.14 -20.73 20.09
N ALA A 263 3.89 -21.86 19.43
CA ALA A 263 2.63 -22.62 19.56
C ALA A 263 2.43 -23.23 20.96
N SER A 264 3.48 -23.23 21.80
CA SER A 264 3.48 -23.76 23.17
C SER A 264 2.67 -22.88 24.15
N GLY A 265 1.35 -22.84 24.00
CA GLY A 265 0.43 -22.34 25.02
C GLY A 265 0.23 -20.82 25.07
N MET A 266 0.49 -20.07 24.00
CA MET A 266 0.10 -18.66 23.95
C MET A 266 -1.43 -18.51 23.89
N ARG A 267 -1.94 -17.58 24.71
CA ARG A 267 -3.34 -17.12 24.69
C ARG A 267 -3.37 -15.61 24.50
N CYS A 268 -2.81 -15.15 23.37
CA CYS A 268 -2.71 -13.74 23.04
C CYS A 268 -4.04 -13.21 22.48
N LEU A 269 -4.93 -12.80 23.38
CA LEU A 269 -5.98 -11.77 23.21
C LEU A 269 -6.57 -11.44 24.58
N ALA A 270 -6.88 -10.16 24.83
CA ALA A 270 -7.41 -9.66 26.10
C ALA A 270 -8.55 -8.66 25.84
N ALA A 271 -9.33 -8.34 26.88
CA ALA A 271 -10.66 -7.71 26.79
C ALA A 271 -11.69 -8.58 26.05
N ASP A 272 -11.74 -8.55 24.72
CA ASP A 272 -12.89 -9.04 23.92
C ASP A 272 -12.94 -10.56 23.67
N MET A 273 -12.20 -11.35 24.46
CA MET A 273 -12.24 -12.81 24.44
C MET A 273 -13.65 -13.39 24.55
N GLY A 274 -14.57 -12.73 25.27
CA GLY A 274 -15.96 -13.16 25.39
C GLY A 274 -16.74 -13.07 24.06
N ILE A 275 -16.59 -11.97 23.33
CA ILE A 275 -17.26 -11.76 22.04
C ILE A 275 -16.61 -12.66 20.97
N LEU A 276 -15.27 -12.67 20.88
CA LEU A 276 -14.57 -13.50 19.91
C LEU A 276 -14.85 -15.00 20.13
N LYS A 277 -14.86 -15.46 21.38
CA LYS A 277 -15.27 -16.83 21.72
C LYS A 277 -16.70 -17.07 21.25
N THR A 278 -17.67 -16.25 21.66
CA THR A 278 -19.08 -16.41 21.24
C THR A 278 -19.22 -16.50 19.71
N THR A 279 -18.52 -15.64 18.96
CA THR A 279 -18.49 -15.67 17.49
C THR A 279 -17.98 -17.00 16.93
N LEU A 280 -16.80 -17.46 17.38
CA LEU A 280 -16.20 -18.70 16.88
C LEU A 280 -16.99 -19.94 17.33
N ASP A 281 -17.59 -19.89 18.53
CA ASP A 281 -18.49 -20.92 19.09
C ASP A 281 -19.77 -21.09 18.27
N THR A 282 -20.29 -20.03 17.63
CA THR A 282 -21.43 -20.16 16.69
C THR A 282 -21.08 -21.02 15.47
N ARG A 283 -19.78 -21.18 15.17
CA ARG A 283 -19.21 -21.82 13.97
C ARG A 283 -19.65 -21.17 12.63
N LYS A 284 -20.24 -19.96 12.67
CA LYS A 284 -20.42 -19.07 11.50
C LYS A 284 -19.53 -17.84 11.68
N TYR A 285 -18.39 -17.82 11.01
CA TYR A 285 -17.43 -16.73 11.12
C TYR A 285 -16.55 -16.63 9.87
N THR A 286 -15.98 -15.46 9.64
CA THR A 286 -14.88 -15.28 8.67
C THR A 286 -13.67 -14.65 9.34
N VAL A 287 -12.48 -15.11 8.98
CA VAL A 287 -11.18 -14.60 9.45
C VAL A 287 -10.36 -14.16 8.25
N PHE A 288 -9.64 -13.05 8.35
CA PHE A 288 -8.61 -12.62 7.40
C PHE A 288 -7.30 -12.38 8.16
N ALA A 289 -6.19 -12.88 7.61
CA ALA A 289 -4.85 -12.54 8.07
C ALA A 289 -3.99 -12.08 6.89
N VAL A 290 -3.31 -10.94 7.03
CA VAL A 290 -2.30 -10.46 6.09
C VAL A 290 -0.93 -10.78 6.69
N VAL A 291 -0.14 -11.61 6.00
CA VAL A 291 1.11 -12.18 6.53
C VAL A 291 2.27 -12.14 5.52
N ASP A 292 3.52 -12.08 6.00
CA ASP A 292 4.72 -12.37 5.20
C ASP A 292 5.82 -13.07 6.01
N GLN A 293 6.96 -13.37 5.36
CA GLN A 293 8.19 -13.92 5.96
C GLN A 293 7.97 -15.13 6.87
N VAL A 294 7.08 -16.02 6.42
CA VAL A 294 6.75 -17.26 7.12
C VAL A 294 7.95 -18.22 7.11
N GLN A 295 8.27 -18.77 8.27
CA GLN A 295 9.30 -19.77 8.51
C GLN A 295 8.83 -20.72 9.63
N ALA A 296 8.33 -21.88 9.26
CA ALA A 296 7.93 -22.92 10.19
C ALA A 296 8.82 -24.17 10.04
N ALA A 297 9.24 -24.76 11.16
CA ALA A 297 10.04 -26.00 11.14
C ALA A 297 9.19 -27.25 10.82
N SER A 298 7.87 -27.13 10.99
CA SER A 298 6.83 -28.09 10.65
C SER A 298 5.48 -27.38 10.73
N GLN A 299 4.41 -28.00 10.20
CA GLN A 299 3.04 -27.53 10.29
C GLN A 299 2.66 -27.07 11.72
N SER A 300 2.42 -25.77 11.88
CA SER A 300 2.08 -25.14 13.17
C SER A 300 0.89 -24.19 13.03
N CYS A 301 0.05 -24.10 14.06
CA CYS A 301 -1.07 -23.16 14.09
C CYS A 301 -0.60 -21.72 14.39
N PHE A 302 -1.15 -20.72 13.68
CA PHE A 302 -0.97 -19.30 14.03
C PHE A 302 -2.28 -18.58 14.39
N PHE A 303 -3.44 -19.06 13.98
CA PHE A 303 -4.75 -18.59 14.47
C PHE A 303 -5.79 -19.72 14.40
N GLY A 304 -6.60 -19.88 15.44
CA GLY A 304 -7.75 -20.77 15.39
C GLY A 304 -8.29 -21.10 16.78
N ALA A 305 -8.97 -22.25 16.89
CA ALA A 305 -9.35 -22.87 18.15
C ALA A 305 -8.58 -24.18 18.34
N GLY A 306 -7.65 -24.24 19.28
CA GLY A 306 -6.80 -25.41 19.53
C GLY A 306 -7.61 -26.66 19.93
N GLY A 307 -7.20 -27.82 19.43
CA GLY A 307 -7.82 -29.12 19.69
C GLY A 307 -8.03 -29.98 18.43
N ASN A 308 -8.12 -31.30 18.62
CA ASN A 308 -8.35 -32.24 17.52
C ASN A 308 -9.71 -31.96 16.84
N ASN A 309 -9.75 -32.09 15.50
CA ASN A 309 -10.92 -31.82 14.66
C ASN A 309 -11.45 -30.37 14.65
N ARG A 310 -10.59 -29.40 14.97
CA ARG A 310 -10.91 -27.96 14.86
C ARG A 310 -10.27 -27.33 13.63
N LEU A 311 -10.70 -26.10 13.36
CA LEU A 311 -10.32 -25.29 12.21
C LEU A 311 -9.26 -24.27 12.64
N TYR A 312 -8.12 -24.27 11.96
CA TYR A 312 -7.04 -23.35 12.26
C TYR A 312 -6.17 -23.03 11.04
N MET A 313 -5.77 -21.75 10.97
CA MET A 313 -4.81 -21.23 10.00
C MET A 313 -3.40 -21.67 10.41
N THR A 314 -2.64 -22.18 9.45
CA THR A 314 -1.34 -22.80 9.68
C THR A 314 -0.23 -22.15 8.86
N ALA A 315 0.98 -22.30 9.37
CA ALA A 315 2.21 -22.10 8.63
C ALA A 315 3.02 -23.41 8.60
N ASP A 316 3.61 -23.73 7.45
CA ASP A 316 4.50 -24.88 7.25
C ASP A 316 5.61 -24.50 6.25
N GLY A 317 6.88 -24.79 6.56
CA GLY A 317 8.02 -24.30 5.79
C GLY A 317 7.96 -22.78 5.55
N ALA A 318 7.91 -22.37 4.27
CA ALA A 318 7.77 -20.96 3.85
C ALA A 318 6.33 -20.57 3.45
N GLN A 319 5.33 -21.35 3.88
CA GLN A 319 3.97 -21.34 3.34
C GLN A 319 2.89 -21.17 4.42
N VAL A 320 1.71 -20.63 4.05
CA VAL A 320 0.52 -20.51 4.92
C VAL A 320 -0.73 -21.11 4.29
N GLY A 321 -1.58 -21.73 5.11
CA GLY A 321 -2.81 -22.40 4.67
C GLY A 321 -3.79 -22.61 5.83
N MET A 322 -4.62 -23.64 5.73
CA MET A 322 -5.48 -24.11 6.83
C MET A 322 -5.31 -25.63 7.02
N VAL A 323 -5.60 -26.12 8.22
CA VAL A 323 -5.69 -27.56 8.51
C VAL A 323 -7.00 -27.85 9.22
N THR A 324 -7.61 -29.00 8.93
CA THR A 324 -8.85 -29.47 9.56
C THR A 324 -8.70 -30.95 9.93
N GLY A 325 -8.73 -31.30 11.22
CA GLY A 325 -8.72 -32.70 11.68
C GLY A 325 -7.62 -33.60 11.08
N GLY A 326 -6.40 -33.08 10.89
CA GLY A 326 -5.28 -33.80 10.28
C GLY A 326 -5.24 -33.76 8.74
N ARG A 327 -6.31 -33.34 8.07
CA ARG A 327 -6.31 -33.03 6.63
C ARG A 327 -5.72 -31.64 6.42
N SER A 328 -4.56 -31.57 5.77
CA SER A 328 -4.01 -30.29 5.33
C SER A 328 -4.78 -29.77 4.13
N THR A 329 -5.24 -28.52 4.18
CA THR A 329 -5.63 -27.81 2.96
C THR A 329 -4.40 -27.14 2.36
N ILE A 330 -4.60 -26.39 1.27
CA ILE A 330 -3.53 -25.86 0.43
C ILE A 330 -2.75 -24.77 1.19
N THR A 331 -1.43 -24.92 1.22
CA THR A 331 -0.45 -23.99 1.80
C THR A 331 0.27 -23.23 0.68
N HIS A 332 0.47 -21.93 0.90
CA HIS A 332 0.83 -20.96 -0.13
C HIS A 332 2.07 -20.16 0.27
N PRO A 333 3.09 -19.99 -0.60
CA PRO A 333 4.31 -19.26 -0.26
C PRO A 333 4.04 -17.81 0.17
N ALA A 334 4.50 -17.45 1.38
CA ALA A 334 4.34 -16.12 1.96
C ALA A 334 5.66 -15.32 1.96
N THR A 335 6.30 -15.29 0.79
CA THR A 335 7.58 -14.57 0.56
C THR A 335 7.39 -13.07 0.37
N ALA A 336 6.17 -12.64 0.08
CA ALA A 336 5.69 -11.26 0.07
C ALA A 336 4.42 -11.18 0.95
N TYR A 337 3.74 -10.04 0.98
CA TYR A 337 2.40 -9.95 1.57
C TYR A 337 1.47 -10.98 0.92
N THR A 338 0.97 -11.90 1.74
CA THR A 338 -0.06 -12.88 1.38
C THR A 338 -1.26 -12.64 2.28
N THR A 339 -2.40 -12.33 1.67
CA THR A 339 -3.66 -12.28 2.38
C THR A 339 -4.30 -13.66 2.30
N ILE A 340 -4.50 -14.30 3.45
CA ILE A 340 -5.20 -15.57 3.59
C ILE A 340 -6.47 -15.32 4.40
N ALA A 341 -7.59 -15.89 3.96
CA ALA A 341 -8.86 -15.80 4.65
C ALA A 341 -9.54 -17.17 4.75
N TYR A 342 -10.45 -17.28 5.72
CA TYR A 342 -11.22 -18.48 5.96
C TYR A 342 -12.65 -18.14 6.34
N THR A 343 -13.64 -18.79 5.71
CA THR A 343 -15.05 -18.71 6.10
C THR A 343 -15.53 -20.07 6.60
N ALA A 344 -16.02 -20.11 7.84
CA ALA A 344 -16.81 -21.20 8.40
C ALA A 344 -18.30 -20.94 8.19
N THR A 345 -19.02 -21.93 7.66
CA THR A 345 -20.49 -21.94 7.63
C THR A 345 -21.02 -23.15 8.39
N ASN A 346 -22.18 -23.00 9.04
CA ASN A 346 -23.00 -24.15 9.43
C ASN A 346 -23.86 -24.53 8.22
N ALA A 347 -23.57 -25.68 7.59
CA ALA A 347 -24.40 -26.20 6.52
C ALA A 347 -25.53 -27.05 7.13
N THR A 348 -26.77 -26.62 6.92
CA THR A 348 -27.93 -27.47 7.21
C THR A 348 -27.99 -28.62 6.20
N THR A 349 -27.47 -29.77 6.62
CA THR A 349 -27.92 -31.09 6.17
C THR A 349 -27.68 -31.40 4.68
N LEU A 350 -26.41 -31.42 4.25
CA LEU A 350 -26.03 -32.21 3.08
C LEU A 350 -26.03 -33.71 3.46
N GLY A 351 -27.01 -34.47 2.96
CA GLY A 351 -27.05 -35.93 3.10
C GLY A 351 -27.47 -36.49 4.48
N GLY A 352 -27.95 -35.66 5.40
CA GLY A 352 -28.46 -36.09 6.72
C GLY A 352 -27.54 -35.80 7.91
N SER A 353 -26.26 -35.48 7.67
CA SER A 353 -25.31 -35.01 8.69
C SER A 353 -25.17 -33.50 8.68
N THR A 354 -24.99 -32.88 9.85
CA THR A 354 -24.59 -31.47 9.98
C THR A 354 -23.08 -31.34 9.76
N SER A 355 -22.66 -31.13 8.51
CA SER A 355 -21.30 -30.72 8.19
C SER A 355 -21.13 -29.20 8.33
N ASN A 356 -19.90 -28.76 8.61
CA ASN A 356 -19.53 -27.35 8.45
C ASN A 356 -18.77 -27.21 7.12
N LEU A 357 -19.31 -26.40 6.20
CA LEU A 357 -18.61 -26.08 4.96
C LEU A 357 -17.58 -24.99 5.26
N GLY A 358 -16.30 -25.36 5.19
CA GLY A 358 -15.19 -24.45 5.39
C GLY A 358 -14.53 -24.09 4.07
N ARG A 359 -14.31 -22.80 3.82
CA ARG A 359 -13.64 -22.31 2.61
C ARG A 359 -12.36 -21.56 2.92
N THR A 360 -11.24 -22.02 2.35
CA THR A 360 -9.96 -21.29 2.38
C THR A 360 -9.89 -20.37 1.18
N PHE A 361 -9.49 -19.12 1.39
CA PHE A 361 -9.24 -18.13 0.34
C PHE A 361 -7.81 -17.59 0.45
N VAL A 362 -7.18 -17.30 -0.69
CA VAL A 362 -5.88 -16.61 -0.74
C VAL A 362 -5.96 -15.54 -1.81
N TYR A 363 -5.50 -14.32 -1.48
CA TYR A 363 -5.80 -13.11 -2.24
C TYR A 363 -7.30 -12.97 -2.58
N GLY A 364 -8.18 -13.35 -1.65
CA GLY A 364 -9.64 -13.25 -1.77
C GLY A 364 -10.30 -14.23 -2.75
N GLU A 365 -9.54 -15.14 -3.38
CA GLU A 365 -10.07 -16.18 -4.25
C GLU A 365 -10.07 -17.54 -3.54
N PRO A 366 -11.06 -18.43 -3.76
CA PRO A 366 -11.14 -19.70 -3.05
C PRO A 366 -10.07 -20.69 -3.56
N PHE A 367 -9.48 -21.46 -2.65
CA PHE A 367 -8.49 -22.51 -2.94
C PHE A 367 -8.90 -23.90 -2.45
N SER A 368 -9.83 -23.98 -1.50
CA SER A 368 -10.47 -25.23 -1.09
C SER A 368 -11.86 -24.94 -0.53
N SER A 369 -12.80 -25.85 -0.76
CA SER A 369 -14.00 -25.95 0.09
C SER A 369 -14.16 -27.39 0.57
N ASP A 370 -13.92 -27.61 1.86
CA ASP A 370 -14.08 -28.91 2.49
C ASP A 370 -15.45 -28.99 3.16
N ASN A 371 -16.12 -30.14 3.01
CA ASN A 371 -17.12 -30.57 3.98
C ASN A 371 -16.36 -31.05 5.22
N ILE A 372 -16.09 -30.14 6.16
CA ILE A 372 -15.57 -30.55 7.46
C ILE A 372 -16.75 -31.17 8.22
N ASN A 373 -16.83 -32.49 8.16
CA ASN A 373 -17.48 -33.28 9.20
C ASN A 373 -16.69 -33.09 10.50
N ILE A 374 -16.86 -31.93 11.15
CA ILE A 374 -16.57 -31.75 12.57
C ILE A 374 -17.46 -32.79 13.25
N PRO A 375 -16.90 -33.84 13.86
CA PRO A 375 -17.74 -34.94 14.31
C PRO A 375 -18.78 -34.42 15.29
N THR A 376 -20.05 -34.77 15.07
CA THR A 376 -21.10 -34.72 16.10
C THR A 376 -20.84 -35.81 17.14
N SER A 377 -19.68 -35.70 17.78
CA SER A 377 -19.51 -36.08 19.18
C SER A 377 -20.67 -35.49 19.99
N THR A 378 -21.03 -36.19 21.06
CA THR A 378 -22.31 -36.04 21.78
C THR A 378 -22.51 -34.70 22.49
N ASP A 379 -21.55 -33.78 22.39
CA ASP A 379 -21.64 -32.36 22.79
C ASP A 379 -22.73 -31.58 22.02
N ASN A 380 -23.37 -32.18 21.02
CA ASN A 380 -24.44 -31.57 20.22
C ASN A 380 -25.80 -31.43 20.97
N ALA A 381 -25.78 -31.42 22.32
CA ALA A 381 -26.95 -31.25 23.16
C ALA A 381 -26.65 -30.52 24.48
N ALA A 382 -27.22 -29.32 24.64
CA ALA A 382 -27.48 -28.57 25.88
C ALA A 382 -26.30 -28.12 26.78
N THR A 383 -25.20 -28.85 26.93
CA THR A 383 -24.07 -28.44 27.79
C THR A 383 -22.92 -27.83 26.99
N PRO A 384 -22.57 -26.55 27.20
CA PRO A 384 -21.32 -25.99 26.66
C PRO A 384 -20.12 -26.80 27.17
N SER A 385 -19.16 -27.10 26.29
CA SER A 385 -17.85 -27.65 26.67
C SER A 385 -17.22 -26.80 27.76
N THR A 386 -17.15 -27.33 28.98
CA THR A 386 -16.50 -26.67 30.13
C THR A 386 -14.99 -26.57 29.94
N THR A 387 -14.42 -27.45 29.10
CA THR A 387 -13.06 -27.29 28.57
C THR A 387 -12.99 -25.99 27.79
N PRO A 388 -12.13 -25.02 28.18
CA PRO A 388 -11.95 -23.80 27.42
C PRO A 388 -11.57 -24.12 25.98
N LEU A 389 -12.21 -23.42 25.04
CA LEU A 389 -11.79 -23.43 23.66
C LEU A 389 -10.56 -22.53 23.58
N ASP A 390 -9.40 -23.12 23.30
CA ASP A 390 -8.11 -22.41 23.19
C ASP A 390 -8.08 -21.60 21.90
N ILE A 391 -8.87 -20.53 21.91
CA ILE A 391 -9.05 -19.56 20.84
C ILE A 391 -7.97 -18.49 20.95
N GLY A 392 -7.29 -18.20 19.83
CA GLY A 392 -6.41 -17.05 19.73
C GLY A 392 -5.27 -17.22 18.74
N LEU A 393 -4.35 -16.24 18.78
CA LEU A 393 -3.09 -16.31 18.04
C LEU A 393 -2.16 -17.36 18.66
N PHE A 394 -1.65 -18.24 17.80
CA PHE A 394 -0.75 -19.37 18.12
C PHE A 394 -1.34 -20.35 19.14
N SER A 395 -2.66 -20.61 19.05
CA SER A 395 -3.34 -21.65 19.81
C SER A 395 -2.72 -23.03 19.62
N ASN A 396 -2.74 -23.86 20.66
CA ASN A 396 -2.11 -25.18 20.68
C ASN A 396 -2.86 -26.19 19.77
N GLY A 397 -2.53 -26.18 18.48
CA GLY A 397 -2.96 -27.16 17.49
C GLY A 397 -2.15 -28.47 17.59
N ALA A 398 -2.57 -29.52 16.86
CA ALA A 398 -2.02 -30.87 17.00
C ALA A 398 -0.60 -31.10 16.42
N GLY A 399 0.22 -30.05 16.32
CA GLY A 399 1.61 -30.11 15.87
C GLY A 399 2.53 -29.30 16.78
N SER A 400 3.57 -29.92 17.32
CA SER A 400 4.55 -29.31 18.23
C SER A 400 5.56 -28.38 17.50
N GLY A 401 5.15 -27.79 16.40
CA GLY A 401 5.99 -26.96 15.54
C GLY A 401 6.10 -25.52 16.03
N LEU A 402 7.19 -24.87 15.64
CA LEU A 402 7.34 -23.42 15.73
C LEU A 402 7.10 -22.81 14.36
N ALA A 403 6.03 -22.02 14.22
CA ALA A 403 5.85 -21.11 13.09
C ALA A 403 6.24 -19.68 13.48
N LYS A 404 7.28 -19.18 12.83
CA LYS A 404 7.57 -17.75 12.74
C LYS A 404 6.81 -17.21 11.53
N LEU A 405 6.24 -16.02 11.67
CA LEU A 405 5.71 -15.23 10.56
C LEU A 405 5.68 -13.77 10.96
N ARG A 406 5.48 -12.88 9.98
CA ARG A 406 5.06 -11.49 10.22
C ARG A 406 3.57 -11.40 10.00
N LEU A 407 2.80 -11.18 11.06
CA LEU A 407 1.41 -10.73 10.96
C LEU A 407 1.38 -9.21 10.79
N HIS A 408 0.70 -8.72 9.76
CA HIS A 408 0.49 -7.29 9.48
C HIS A 408 -0.90 -6.80 9.89
N ARG A 409 -1.92 -7.65 9.78
CA ARG A 409 -3.28 -7.38 10.30
C ARG A 409 -4.10 -8.66 10.37
N LEU A 410 -5.00 -8.74 11.34
CA LEU A 410 -5.96 -9.84 11.51
C LEU A 410 -7.36 -9.25 11.71
N PHE A 411 -8.33 -9.70 10.91
CA PHE A 411 -9.74 -9.36 11.07
C PHE A 411 -10.55 -10.62 11.39
N VAL A 412 -11.57 -10.47 12.24
CA VAL A 412 -12.57 -11.53 12.47
C VAL A 412 -13.97 -10.93 12.38
N PHE A 413 -14.85 -11.62 11.67
CA PHE A 413 -16.24 -11.25 11.41
C PHE A 413 -17.18 -12.28 12.04
N ALA A 414 -18.25 -11.80 12.68
CA ALA A 414 -19.37 -12.62 13.10
C ALA A 414 -20.29 -12.90 11.90
N GLY A 415 -20.63 -14.16 11.69
CA GLY A 415 -21.30 -14.62 10.49
C GLY A 415 -20.33 -14.96 9.35
N GLU A 416 -20.87 -15.63 8.34
CA GLU A 416 -20.14 -16.05 7.16
C GLU A 416 -20.09 -14.94 6.10
N LYS A 417 -18.91 -14.71 5.52
CA LYS A 417 -18.74 -13.80 4.38
C LYS A 417 -18.81 -14.55 3.05
N SER A 418 -19.64 -14.04 2.14
CA SER A 418 -19.77 -14.51 0.76
C SER A 418 -18.49 -14.29 -0.04
N VAL A 419 -18.32 -14.99 -1.17
CA VAL A 419 -17.16 -14.81 -2.06
C VAL A 419 -17.07 -13.36 -2.57
N ALA A 420 -18.19 -12.69 -2.79
CA ALA A 420 -18.25 -11.29 -3.20
C ALA A 420 -17.75 -10.34 -2.08
N GLU A 421 -18.19 -10.53 -0.84
CA GLU A 421 -17.66 -9.77 0.31
C GLU A 421 -16.18 -10.06 0.54
N VAL A 422 -15.75 -11.33 0.43
CA VAL A 422 -14.35 -11.72 0.62
C VAL A 422 -13.44 -11.04 -0.40
N ARG A 423 -13.88 -10.93 -1.66
CA ARG A 423 -13.20 -10.15 -2.70
C ARG A 423 -13.19 -8.66 -2.44
N ALA A 424 -14.24 -8.09 -1.84
CA ALA A 424 -14.30 -6.68 -1.48
C ALA A 424 -13.37 -6.33 -0.32
N ILE A 425 -13.32 -7.19 0.72
CA ILE A 425 -12.33 -7.10 1.81
C ILE A 425 -10.92 -7.23 1.24
N GLN A 426 -10.69 -8.17 0.33
CA GLN A 426 -9.39 -8.28 -0.34
C GLN A 426 -9.05 -7.04 -1.17
N ALA A 427 -9.97 -6.47 -1.95
CA ALA A 427 -9.69 -5.27 -2.73
C ALA A 427 -9.30 -4.07 -1.84
N TYR A 428 -9.83 -4.01 -0.62
CA TYR A 428 -9.33 -3.10 0.42
C TYR A 428 -7.90 -3.45 0.86
N MET A 429 -7.55 -4.72 1.11
CA MET A 429 -6.16 -5.12 1.44
C MET A 429 -5.17 -4.84 0.30
N ASP A 430 -5.57 -5.14 -0.94
CA ASP A 430 -4.82 -4.86 -2.17
C ASP A 430 -4.46 -3.37 -2.23
N THR A 431 -5.41 -2.49 -1.85
CA THR A 431 -5.21 -1.04 -1.80
C THR A 431 -4.39 -0.59 -0.58
N TYR A 432 -4.73 -1.06 0.62
CA TYR A 432 -4.15 -0.62 1.89
C TYR A 432 -2.67 -1.01 2.04
N PHE A 433 -2.32 -2.22 1.59
CA PHE A 433 -0.94 -2.73 1.61
C PHE A 433 -0.21 -2.55 0.26
N ALA A 434 -0.82 -1.88 -0.71
CA ALA A 434 -0.33 -1.74 -2.09
C ALA A 434 0.06 -3.09 -2.75
N GLN A 435 -0.71 -4.15 -2.48
CA GLN A 435 -0.49 -5.47 -3.09
C GLN A 435 -1.10 -5.48 -4.50
N THR A 436 -0.29 -5.67 -5.52
CA THR A 436 -0.81 -6.04 -6.84
C THR A 436 -1.23 -7.51 -6.82
N HIS A 437 -2.53 -7.75 -7.01
CA HIS A 437 -3.08 -9.10 -7.03
C HIS A 437 -2.39 -9.99 -8.08
N PRO A 438 -1.88 -11.20 -7.76
CA PRO A 438 -1.03 -11.96 -8.68
C PRO A 438 -1.65 -12.26 -10.04
N ALA A 439 -2.96 -12.54 -10.11
CA ALA A 439 -3.71 -12.66 -11.38
C ALA A 439 -3.53 -11.47 -12.34
N LYS A 440 -3.44 -10.22 -11.82
CA LYS A 440 -3.25 -9.01 -12.64
C LYS A 440 -1.81 -8.92 -13.14
N THR A 441 -0.83 -9.27 -12.31
CA THR A 441 0.59 -9.33 -12.70
C THR A 441 0.87 -10.45 -13.72
N PHE A 442 0.19 -11.59 -13.58
CA PHE A 442 0.32 -12.73 -14.50
C PHE A 442 -0.49 -12.57 -15.80
N GLY A 443 -1.47 -11.67 -15.82
CA GLY A 443 -2.24 -11.32 -17.01
C GLY A 443 -3.26 -12.39 -17.46
N LYS A 444 -3.49 -13.45 -16.67
CA LYS A 444 -4.55 -14.47 -16.88
C LYS A 444 -4.89 -15.19 -15.57
N PHE A 445 -6.05 -15.85 -15.53
CA PHE A 445 -6.53 -16.60 -14.36
C PHE A 445 -6.92 -18.04 -14.71
N LEU A 446 -6.79 -18.98 -13.76
CA LEU A 446 -7.26 -20.36 -13.87
C LEU A 446 -8.31 -20.66 -12.80
N ALA A 447 -9.56 -20.86 -13.22
CA ALA A 447 -10.63 -21.35 -12.36
C ALA A 447 -10.78 -22.87 -12.51
N ILE A 448 -10.74 -23.61 -11.40
CA ILE A 448 -11.04 -25.04 -11.35
C ILE A 448 -12.35 -25.22 -10.58
N ASP A 449 -13.38 -25.75 -11.22
CA ASP A 449 -14.69 -26.01 -10.59
C ASP A 449 -15.16 -27.45 -10.87
N GLY A 450 -16.20 -27.89 -10.16
CA GLY A 450 -16.69 -29.28 -10.16
C GLY A 450 -17.20 -29.68 -8.79
N ASP A 451 -16.95 -30.92 -8.39
CA ASP A 451 -17.34 -31.49 -7.09
C ASP A 451 -16.14 -31.90 -6.21
N SER A 452 -16.38 -32.81 -5.26
CA SER A 452 -15.38 -33.48 -4.41
C SER A 452 -14.10 -33.93 -5.12
N ARG A 453 -14.13 -34.29 -6.41
CA ARG A 453 -12.90 -34.63 -7.16
C ARG A 453 -12.08 -33.39 -7.54
N SER A 454 -12.70 -32.32 -8.03
CA SER A 454 -12.05 -31.01 -8.22
C SER A 454 -11.63 -30.35 -6.89
N VAL A 455 -12.24 -30.72 -5.76
CA VAL A 455 -11.76 -30.37 -4.39
C VAL A 455 -10.55 -31.21 -3.98
N GLY A 456 -10.28 -32.34 -4.64
CA GLY A 456 -9.16 -33.23 -4.34
C GLY A 456 -9.38 -34.09 -3.09
N VAL A 457 -10.63 -34.24 -2.63
CA VAL A 457 -10.97 -35.05 -1.44
C VAL A 457 -10.46 -36.47 -1.66
N GLY A 458 -9.64 -36.97 -0.73
CA GLY A 458 -9.04 -38.29 -0.80
C GLY A 458 -7.54 -38.32 -0.53
N ALA A 459 -6.75 -37.62 -1.35
CA ALA A 459 -5.29 -37.57 -1.20
C ALA A 459 -4.86 -36.98 0.16
N THR A 460 -5.75 -36.23 0.82
CA THR A 460 -5.56 -35.67 2.18
C THR A 460 -5.46 -36.70 3.31
N GLN A 461 -5.63 -38.01 3.05
CA GLN A 461 -5.27 -39.06 4.03
C GLN A 461 -3.76 -39.38 4.05
N ALA A 462 -3.01 -39.01 3.00
CA ALA A 462 -1.55 -39.16 2.97
C ALA A 462 -0.84 -38.01 3.72
N ILE A 463 -1.02 -37.97 5.05
CA ILE A 463 -0.43 -36.97 5.95
C ILE A 463 1.10 -37.08 5.92
N GLY A 464 1.74 -36.36 5.00
CA GLY A 464 3.19 -36.36 4.77
C GLY A 464 3.63 -36.10 3.32
N ALA A 465 2.74 -36.19 2.33
CA ALA A 465 3.10 -35.98 0.92
C ALA A 465 3.37 -34.50 0.54
N GLY A 466 2.95 -33.55 1.38
CA GLY A 466 3.02 -32.12 1.11
C GLY A 466 1.95 -31.64 0.12
N ILE A 467 1.64 -30.34 0.16
CA ILE A 467 0.52 -29.74 -0.59
C ILE A 467 0.72 -29.79 -2.11
N ASN A 468 1.97 -29.90 -2.55
CA ASN A 468 2.38 -29.98 -3.95
C ASN A 468 1.77 -31.17 -4.73
N SER A 469 1.10 -32.11 -4.04
CA SER A 469 0.51 -33.32 -4.64
C SER A 469 -1.01 -33.27 -4.87
N THR A 470 -1.70 -32.15 -4.59
CA THR A 470 -3.15 -32.04 -4.83
C THR A 470 -3.47 -31.82 -6.32
N TYR A 471 -4.54 -32.42 -6.83
CA TYR A 471 -5.00 -32.29 -8.23
C TYR A 471 -4.98 -30.84 -8.75
N GLN A 472 -5.47 -29.86 -7.98
CA GLN A 472 -5.55 -28.47 -8.41
C GLN A 472 -4.17 -27.81 -8.48
N GLN A 473 -3.32 -28.07 -7.49
CA GLN A 473 -1.95 -27.56 -7.48
C GLN A 473 -1.11 -28.18 -8.60
N LEU A 474 -1.33 -29.46 -8.91
CA LEU A 474 -0.70 -30.15 -10.04
C LEU A 474 -1.14 -29.55 -11.38
N VAL A 475 -2.45 -29.35 -11.60
CA VAL A 475 -2.97 -28.69 -12.82
C VAL A 475 -2.46 -27.25 -12.93
N ALA A 476 -2.47 -26.47 -11.85
CA ALA A 476 -1.99 -25.10 -11.85
C ALA A 476 -0.49 -25.01 -12.18
N THR A 477 0.35 -25.82 -11.52
CA THR A 477 1.79 -25.90 -11.77
C THR A 477 2.10 -26.37 -13.19
N GLY A 478 1.45 -27.44 -13.67
CA GLY A 478 1.66 -27.96 -15.03
C GLY A 478 1.16 -27.03 -16.15
N LEU A 479 0.27 -26.08 -15.82
CA LEU A 479 -0.15 -24.99 -16.71
C LEU A 479 0.58 -23.66 -16.46
N GLY A 480 1.58 -23.64 -15.57
CA GLY A 480 2.43 -22.48 -15.29
C GLY A 480 1.76 -21.35 -14.50
N TYR A 481 0.63 -21.60 -13.84
CA TYR A 481 -0.09 -20.58 -13.05
C TYR A 481 0.51 -20.42 -11.65
N PRO A 482 1.03 -19.22 -11.30
CA PRO A 482 1.50 -18.96 -9.94
C PRO A 482 0.34 -18.88 -8.94
N VAL A 483 0.65 -19.03 -7.65
CA VAL A 483 -0.32 -18.83 -6.57
C VAL A 483 -0.93 -17.43 -6.64
N GLY A 484 -2.26 -17.34 -6.45
CA GLY A 484 -3.04 -16.11 -6.63
C GLY A 484 -3.34 -15.75 -8.09
N ALA A 485 -2.93 -16.56 -9.06
CA ALA A 485 -3.42 -16.52 -10.45
C ALA A 485 -4.34 -17.72 -10.78
N TRP A 486 -4.70 -18.53 -9.79
CA TRP A 486 -5.69 -19.61 -9.93
C TRP A 486 -6.58 -19.71 -8.69
N GLY A 487 -7.65 -20.49 -8.75
CA GLY A 487 -8.52 -20.80 -7.60
C GLY A 487 -9.39 -22.04 -7.83
N CYS A 488 -9.78 -22.71 -6.74
CA CYS A 488 -10.69 -23.85 -6.72
C CYS A 488 -12.06 -23.46 -6.17
N TYR A 489 -13.09 -23.61 -7.00
CA TYR A 489 -14.49 -23.28 -6.73
C TYR A 489 -15.36 -24.50 -6.43
N ALA A 490 -14.79 -25.68 -6.65
CA ALA A 490 -15.48 -26.94 -6.50
C ALA A 490 -15.96 -27.16 -5.05
N ILE A 491 -17.07 -27.88 -4.91
CA ILE A 491 -17.69 -28.15 -3.61
C ILE A 491 -18.03 -29.64 -3.48
N GLY A 492 -17.59 -30.27 -2.40
CA GLY A 492 -17.93 -31.67 -2.12
C GLY A 492 -19.45 -31.88 -2.07
N GLY A 493 -19.95 -32.88 -2.80
CA GLY A 493 -21.39 -33.19 -2.85
C GLY A 493 -22.26 -32.29 -3.75
N ILE A 494 -21.70 -31.34 -4.50
CA ILE A 494 -22.50 -30.39 -5.30
C ILE A 494 -23.09 -31.01 -6.58
N THR A 495 -24.33 -30.61 -6.93
CA THR A 495 -25.02 -31.01 -8.16
C THR A 495 -24.88 -29.98 -9.29
N ALA A 496 -25.26 -30.35 -10.52
CA ALA A 496 -25.28 -29.45 -11.68
C ALA A 496 -26.15 -28.21 -11.46
N ALA A 497 -27.39 -28.39 -10.99
CA ALA A 497 -28.27 -27.28 -10.63
C ALA A 497 -27.63 -26.35 -9.57
N ASN A 498 -27.01 -26.90 -8.52
CA ASN A 498 -26.37 -26.10 -7.50
C ASN A 498 -25.17 -25.30 -8.04
N ASN A 499 -24.33 -25.89 -8.90
CA ASN A 499 -23.21 -25.17 -9.51
C ASN A 499 -23.69 -24.06 -10.47
N LEU A 500 -24.79 -24.28 -11.20
CA LEU A 500 -25.44 -23.24 -12.02
C LEU A 500 -25.96 -22.07 -11.17
N THR A 501 -26.55 -22.34 -9.99
CA THR A 501 -26.98 -21.30 -9.04
C THR A 501 -25.80 -20.58 -8.37
N LYS A 502 -24.74 -21.32 -8.03
CA LYS A 502 -23.52 -20.81 -7.35
C LYS A 502 -22.74 -19.85 -8.24
N ALA A 503 -22.46 -20.26 -9.48
CA ALA A 503 -21.43 -19.66 -10.32
C ALA A 503 -21.62 -18.16 -10.64
N PRO A 504 -22.83 -17.58 -10.78
CA PRO A 504 -22.99 -16.13 -10.88
C PRO A 504 -22.43 -15.33 -9.69
N SER A 505 -22.54 -15.87 -8.48
CA SER A 505 -22.05 -15.21 -7.25
C SER A 505 -20.56 -15.44 -6.97
N GLU A 506 -19.98 -16.51 -7.52
CA GLU A 506 -18.62 -16.95 -7.19
C GLU A 506 -17.66 -16.90 -8.39
N LEU A 507 -18.06 -17.34 -9.58
CA LEU A 507 -17.21 -17.42 -10.75
C LEU A 507 -17.29 -16.19 -11.65
N ASP A 508 -18.48 -15.65 -11.92
CA ASP A 508 -18.62 -14.59 -12.94
C ASP A 508 -17.97 -13.27 -12.54
N GLY A 509 -17.92 -12.98 -11.23
CA GLY A 509 -17.18 -11.84 -10.68
C GLY A 509 -15.67 -11.86 -10.94
N LEU A 510 -15.07 -12.99 -11.36
CA LEU A 510 -13.66 -13.07 -11.74
C LEU A 510 -13.31 -12.10 -12.87
N PHE A 511 -14.12 -12.11 -13.94
CA PHE A 511 -13.83 -11.32 -15.13
C PHE A 511 -13.90 -9.82 -14.79
N THR A 512 -14.91 -9.41 -14.04
CA THR A 512 -15.05 -8.03 -13.55
C THR A 512 -13.95 -7.61 -12.56
N ARG A 513 -13.50 -8.51 -11.67
CA ARG A 513 -12.45 -8.19 -10.66
C ARG A 513 -11.07 -7.98 -11.29
N TYR A 514 -10.75 -8.76 -12.32
CA TYR A 514 -9.40 -8.81 -12.89
C TYR A 514 -9.24 -8.17 -14.26
N ALA A 515 -10.26 -8.21 -15.12
CA ALA A 515 -10.15 -7.88 -16.55
C ALA A 515 -9.04 -8.67 -17.28
N VAL A 516 -8.77 -9.91 -16.84
CA VAL A 516 -7.81 -10.82 -17.48
C VAL A 516 -8.53 -12.05 -18.07
N PRO A 517 -7.94 -12.73 -19.07
CA PRO A 517 -8.53 -13.95 -19.62
C PRO A 517 -8.62 -15.10 -18.59
N ILE A 518 -9.74 -15.83 -18.62
CA ILE A 518 -10.01 -16.96 -17.70
C ILE A 518 -9.91 -18.31 -18.44
N ARG A 519 -8.98 -19.17 -18.00
CA ARG A 519 -9.02 -20.61 -18.30
C ARG A 519 -9.90 -21.26 -17.23
N HIS A 520 -10.93 -21.98 -17.65
CA HIS A 520 -11.88 -22.65 -16.76
C HIS A 520 -11.82 -24.16 -17.00
N VAL A 521 -11.33 -24.88 -16.00
CA VAL A 521 -11.34 -26.35 -15.94
C VAL A 521 -12.57 -26.74 -15.14
N PHE A 522 -13.46 -27.53 -15.73
CA PHE A 522 -14.70 -27.98 -15.09
C PHE A 522 -14.80 -29.50 -15.06
N GLU A 523 -14.86 -30.11 -13.88
CA GLU A 523 -15.06 -31.55 -13.70
C GLU A 523 -16.54 -31.90 -13.47
N ASN A 524 -17.02 -32.92 -14.19
CA ASN A 524 -18.43 -33.30 -14.27
C ASN A 524 -19.09 -33.66 -12.92
N PHE A 525 -20.40 -33.41 -12.83
CA PHE A 525 -21.22 -33.49 -11.62
C PHE A 525 -21.57 -34.93 -11.19
N TYR A 526 -20.73 -35.56 -10.37
CA TYR A 526 -20.98 -36.91 -9.84
C TYR A 526 -22.30 -37.02 -9.06
N ASN A 527 -22.67 -35.96 -8.33
CA ASN A 527 -23.85 -35.95 -7.45
C ASN A 527 -25.18 -35.77 -8.20
N SER A 528 -25.15 -35.49 -9.52
CA SER A 528 -26.35 -35.42 -10.37
C SER A 528 -26.84 -36.78 -10.88
N ARG A 529 -26.31 -37.90 -10.35
CA ARG A 529 -26.61 -39.30 -10.72
C ARG A 529 -28.07 -39.75 -10.68
N ALA A 530 -28.98 -38.94 -10.15
CA ALA A 530 -30.43 -39.18 -10.14
C ALA A 530 -31.16 -38.57 -11.35
N LEU A 531 -30.48 -37.75 -12.18
CA LEU A 531 -31.05 -37.16 -13.38
C LEU A 531 -30.96 -38.15 -14.56
N PRO A 532 -31.98 -38.26 -15.43
CA PRO A 532 -31.87 -39.02 -16.66
C PRO A 532 -30.76 -38.48 -17.57
N VAL A 533 -30.06 -39.38 -18.25
CA VAL A 533 -29.14 -39.04 -19.34
C VAL A 533 -29.97 -38.62 -20.56
N GLY A 534 -29.77 -37.39 -21.03
CA GLY A 534 -30.31 -36.90 -22.30
C GLY A 534 -29.23 -36.90 -23.39
N SER A 535 -29.58 -36.55 -24.63
CA SER A 535 -28.55 -36.25 -25.63
C SER A 535 -28.00 -34.83 -25.44
N LEU A 536 -26.75 -34.59 -25.83
CA LEU A 536 -26.17 -33.25 -25.97
C LEU A 536 -26.58 -32.56 -27.28
N THR A 537 -26.97 -33.35 -28.28
CA THR A 537 -27.51 -32.85 -29.56
C THR A 537 -28.95 -32.35 -29.40
N SER A 538 -29.76 -33.07 -28.64
CA SER A 538 -31.14 -32.70 -28.28
C SER A 538 -31.37 -32.93 -26.77
N PRO A 539 -30.93 -31.97 -25.92
CA PRO A 539 -31.07 -32.09 -24.48
C PRO A 539 -32.52 -31.85 -24.05
N ALA A 540 -33.12 -32.87 -23.44
CA ALA A 540 -34.45 -32.76 -22.86
C ALA A 540 -34.39 -32.04 -21.50
N SER A 541 -35.43 -31.27 -21.18
CA SER A 541 -35.55 -30.57 -19.89
C SER A 541 -35.45 -31.56 -18.72
N GLY A 542 -34.75 -31.16 -17.65
CA GLY A 542 -34.51 -31.99 -16.47
C GLY A 542 -33.39 -33.03 -16.61
N THR A 543 -32.76 -33.18 -17.77
CA THR A 543 -31.61 -34.10 -17.96
C THR A 543 -30.29 -33.51 -17.47
N LEU A 544 -29.32 -34.39 -17.14
CA LEU A 544 -27.93 -33.99 -16.86
C LEU A 544 -27.32 -33.21 -18.04
N SER A 545 -27.63 -33.63 -19.25
CA SER A 545 -27.15 -33.06 -20.52
C SER A 545 -27.60 -31.61 -20.71
N GLN A 546 -28.86 -31.30 -20.36
CA GLN A 546 -29.37 -29.93 -20.33
C GLN A 546 -28.63 -29.07 -19.30
N GLN A 547 -28.57 -29.51 -18.03
CA GLN A 547 -27.96 -28.70 -16.96
C GLN A 547 -26.46 -28.44 -17.21
N THR A 548 -25.74 -29.41 -17.79
CA THR A 548 -24.33 -29.26 -18.18
C THR A 548 -24.17 -28.24 -19.31
N LYS A 549 -25.04 -28.27 -20.32
CA LYS A 549 -25.02 -27.34 -21.45
C LYS A 549 -25.38 -25.92 -21.01
N ASP A 550 -26.38 -25.76 -20.15
CA ASP A 550 -26.78 -24.47 -19.57
C ASP A 550 -25.66 -23.84 -18.75
N TYR A 551 -24.95 -24.65 -17.94
CA TYR A 551 -23.82 -24.20 -17.14
C TYR A 551 -22.70 -23.56 -17.99
N PHE A 552 -22.20 -24.28 -19.01
CA PHE A 552 -21.15 -23.78 -19.90
C PHE A 552 -21.63 -22.60 -20.76
N THR A 553 -22.85 -22.67 -21.30
CA THR A 553 -23.46 -21.57 -22.07
C THR A 553 -23.53 -20.29 -21.25
N ALA A 554 -24.00 -20.37 -20.00
CA ALA A 554 -24.05 -19.24 -19.08
C ALA A 554 -22.65 -18.70 -18.75
N ARG A 555 -21.64 -19.56 -18.50
CA ARG A 555 -20.25 -19.11 -18.28
C ARG A 555 -19.68 -18.40 -19.51
N LYS A 556 -19.95 -18.90 -20.71
CA LYS A 556 -19.40 -18.36 -21.97
C LYS A 556 -20.06 -17.03 -22.36
N ALA A 557 -21.33 -16.84 -22.00
CA ALA A 557 -22.00 -15.55 -22.07
C ALA A 557 -21.44 -14.54 -21.03
N ALA A 558 -21.19 -14.98 -19.79
CA ALA A 558 -20.74 -14.09 -18.70
C ALA A 558 -19.32 -13.53 -18.90
N TRP A 559 -18.39 -14.30 -19.48
CA TRP A 559 -16.98 -13.89 -19.64
C TRP A 559 -16.62 -13.41 -21.04
N GLY A 560 -17.49 -13.65 -22.02
CA GLY A 560 -17.21 -13.42 -23.44
C GLY A 560 -16.33 -14.51 -24.08
N SER A 561 -16.66 -14.86 -25.32
CA SER A 561 -16.02 -15.94 -26.08
C SER A 561 -14.56 -15.68 -26.48
N GLY A 562 -14.13 -14.42 -26.53
CA GLY A 562 -12.74 -14.05 -26.82
C GLY A 562 -11.80 -14.09 -25.61
N ASN A 563 -12.34 -13.94 -24.40
CA ASN A 563 -11.54 -13.77 -23.17
C ASN A 563 -11.54 -15.01 -22.27
N SER A 564 -12.15 -16.12 -22.68
CA SER A 564 -12.21 -17.32 -21.86
C SER A 564 -12.06 -18.60 -22.68
N LYS A 565 -11.46 -19.62 -22.06
CA LYS A 565 -11.35 -20.98 -22.58
C LYS A 565 -11.86 -21.98 -21.57
N GLN A 566 -12.85 -22.77 -21.97
CA GLN A 566 -13.50 -23.75 -21.11
C GLN A 566 -13.03 -25.16 -21.48
N ILE A 567 -12.61 -25.93 -20.48
CA ILE A 567 -12.23 -27.34 -20.60
C ILE A 567 -13.25 -28.15 -19.80
N ALA A 568 -14.00 -29.01 -20.47
CA ALA A 568 -14.81 -30.02 -19.80
C ALA A 568 -13.94 -31.25 -19.48
N CYS A 569 -13.99 -31.72 -18.25
CA CYS A 569 -13.28 -32.91 -17.78
C CYS A 569 -14.28 -34.01 -17.49
N GLY A 570 -14.21 -35.11 -18.25
CA GLY A 570 -15.33 -36.05 -18.36
C GLY A 570 -14.91 -37.51 -18.62
N PRO A 571 -15.62 -38.47 -18.04
CA PRO A 571 -16.21 -38.38 -16.70
C PRO A 571 -15.74 -39.54 -15.82
N ILE A 572 -16.20 -39.53 -14.56
CA ILE A 572 -16.40 -40.74 -13.76
C ILE A 572 -17.85 -40.69 -13.30
N ASP A 573 -18.64 -41.67 -13.72
CA ASP A 573 -20.08 -41.74 -13.49
C ASP A 573 -20.43 -42.54 -12.22
N HIS A 574 -21.72 -42.62 -11.93
CA HIS A 574 -22.32 -43.69 -11.14
C HIS A 574 -23.64 -44.07 -11.83
N THR A 575 -23.73 -45.33 -12.27
CA THR A 575 -25.00 -46.01 -12.49
C THR A 575 -24.89 -47.42 -11.94
N ASP A 576 -25.46 -47.62 -10.74
CA ASP A 576 -25.48 -48.88 -9.98
C ASP A 576 -24.12 -49.39 -9.46
N ILE A 577 -24.14 -49.89 -8.23
CA ILE A 577 -22.97 -50.44 -7.53
C ILE A 577 -22.67 -51.89 -7.95
N TYR A 578 -23.60 -52.53 -8.67
CA TYR A 578 -23.54 -53.93 -9.08
C TYR A 578 -23.27 -54.16 -10.58
N THR A 579 -23.38 -53.15 -11.46
CA THR A 579 -23.44 -53.39 -12.91
C THR A 579 -22.68 -52.33 -13.76
N PRO A 580 -21.47 -52.62 -14.27
CA PRO A 580 -20.68 -51.60 -15.00
C PRO A 580 -20.57 -51.81 -16.52
N PRO A 581 -21.51 -51.26 -17.32
CA PRO A 581 -21.18 -50.64 -18.61
C PRO A 581 -20.46 -49.30 -18.37
N ALA A 582 -19.82 -48.75 -19.41
CA ALA A 582 -19.64 -47.29 -19.43
C ALA A 582 -21.03 -46.65 -19.55
N SER A 583 -21.31 -45.62 -18.74
CA SER A 583 -22.64 -45.00 -18.72
C SER A 583 -22.97 -44.41 -20.10
N GLY A 584 -24.27 -44.33 -20.41
CA GLY A 584 -24.73 -43.63 -21.62
C GLY A 584 -24.20 -42.18 -21.68
N TRP A 585 -24.01 -41.54 -20.53
CA TRP A 585 -23.44 -40.19 -20.43
C TRP A 585 -21.95 -40.15 -20.76
N ALA A 586 -21.16 -41.13 -20.33
CA ALA A 586 -19.74 -41.22 -20.67
C ALA A 586 -19.53 -41.39 -22.18
N THR A 587 -20.34 -42.22 -22.84
CA THR A 587 -20.32 -42.35 -24.31
C THR A 587 -20.82 -41.07 -24.99
N GLU A 588 -21.93 -40.49 -24.52
CA GLU A 588 -22.52 -39.29 -25.12
C GLU A 588 -21.60 -38.07 -25.03
N ILE A 589 -20.93 -37.84 -23.89
CA ILE A 589 -20.03 -36.69 -23.74
C ILE A 589 -18.73 -36.87 -24.54
N VAL A 590 -18.15 -38.06 -24.60
CA VAL A 590 -16.95 -38.31 -25.42
C VAL A 590 -17.24 -38.10 -26.90
N ALA A 591 -18.43 -38.50 -27.38
CA ALA A 591 -18.85 -38.31 -28.77
C ALA A 591 -19.30 -36.86 -29.08
N ASN A 592 -19.91 -36.14 -28.13
CA ASN A 592 -20.62 -34.88 -28.40
C ASN A 592 -20.16 -33.67 -27.57
N TRP A 593 -19.01 -33.71 -26.87
CA TRP A 593 -18.57 -32.61 -25.99
C TRP A 593 -18.57 -31.22 -26.65
N ALA A 594 -18.31 -31.12 -27.95
CA ALA A 594 -18.37 -29.86 -28.70
C ALA A 594 -19.75 -29.18 -28.63
N GLN A 595 -20.83 -29.95 -28.46
CA GLN A 595 -22.20 -29.44 -28.27
C GLN A 595 -22.42 -28.73 -26.92
N LEU A 596 -21.46 -28.79 -25.99
CA LEU A 596 -21.44 -27.98 -24.77
C LEU A 596 -20.91 -26.56 -25.00
N GLY A 597 -20.34 -26.26 -26.18
CA GLY A 597 -19.73 -24.97 -26.49
C GLY A 597 -18.35 -24.75 -25.83
N VAL A 598 -17.79 -25.76 -25.18
CA VAL A 598 -16.45 -25.73 -24.56
C VAL A 598 -15.34 -25.75 -25.62
N ASP A 599 -14.15 -25.27 -25.25
CA ASP A 599 -13.01 -25.10 -26.15
C ASP A 599 -12.08 -26.33 -26.20
N GLY A 600 -12.22 -27.26 -25.25
CA GLY A 600 -11.55 -28.55 -25.25
C GLY A 600 -12.14 -29.54 -24.24
N PHE A 601 -11.71 -30.80 -24.32
CA PHE A 601 -12.21 -31.90 -23.50
C PHE A 601 -11.09 -32.81 -23.00
N ALA A 602 -11.08 -33.08 -21.69
CA ALA A 602 -10.18 -34.03 -21.06
C ALA A 602 -10.91 -35.37 -20.84
N ASN A 603 -10.63 -36.35 -21.71
CA ASN A 603 -11.18 -37.71 -21.59
C ASN A 603 -10.43 -38.48 -20.49
N ILE A 604 -10.92 -38.36 -19.26
CA ILE A 604 -10.28 -38.99 -18.10
C ILE A 604 -10.52 -40.51 -18.11
N TRP A 605 -11.68 -40.98 -18.57
CA TRP A 605 -12.05 -42.41 -18.61
C TRP A 605 -11.09 -43.25 -19.46
N ALA A 606 -10.52 -42.69 -20.52
CA ALA A 606 -9.51 -43.35 -21.35
C ALA A 606 -8.16 -43.61 -20.62
N THR A 607 -8.01 -43.17 -19.37
CA THR A 607 -6.77 -43.26 -18.58
C THR A 607 -6.99 -44.10 -17.32
N SER A 608 -6.06 -44.99 -16.98
CA SER A 608 -6.12 -45.74 -15.71
C SER A 608 -5.73 -44.82 -14.55
N LEU A 609 -6.61 -44.68 -13.55
CA LEU A 609 -6.36 -43.89 -12.34
C LEU A 609 -6.19 -44.81 -11.11
N GLY A 610 -5.18 -44.53 -10.28
CA GLY A 610 -4.96 -45.26 -9.03
C GLY A 610 -5.85 -44.76 -7.87
N GLY A 611 -6.63 -45.66 -7.27
CA GLY A 611 -7.51 -45.40 -6.13
C GLY A 611 -6.96 -45.86 -4.78
N ASP A 612 -7.50 -45.30 -3.69
CA ASP A 612 -7.12 -45.62 -2.30
C ASP A 612 -7.64 -46.99 -1.84
N ALA A 613 -6.78 -47.76 -1.15
CA ALA A 613 -7.10 -49.07 -0.59
C ALA A 613 -8.03 -49.01 0.64
N ALA A 614 -8.22 -47.82 1.23
CA ALA A 614 -9.20 -47.60 2.31
C ALA A 614 -10.66 -47.88 1.89
N CYS A 615 -10.95 -47.90 0.58
CA CYS A 615 -12.16 -48.50 0.03
C CYS A 615 -11.79 -49.82 -0.67
N PRO A 616 -12.09 -51.00 -0.08
CA PRO A 616 -11.40 -52.25 -0.38
C PRO A 616 -11.88 -52.96 -1.66
N ASN A 617 -11.55 -52.38 -2.82
CA ASN A 617 -11.62 -53.06 -4.11
C ASN A 617 -10.23 -53.62 -4.43
N THR A 618 -9.99 -54.92 -4.20
CA THR A 618 -8.68 -55.54 -4.48
C THR A 618 -8.35 -55.56 -5.98
N ALA A 619 -7.10 -55.26 -6.33
CA ALA A 619 -6.61 -55.29 -7.71
C ALA A 619 -6.66 -56.72 -8.32
N PRO A 620 -6.84 -56.87 -9.65
CA PRO A 620 -6.97 -55.82 -10.66
C PRO A 620 -8.32 -55.10 -10.59
N TYR A 621 -8.28 -53.76 -10.61
CA TYR A 621 -9.47 -52.93 -10.35
C TYR A 621 -10.49 -53.01 -11.50
N ALA A 622 -11.66 -53.58 -11.21
CA ALA A 622 -12.84 -53.50 -12.08
C ALA A 622 -13.43 -52.06 -12.09
N PRO A 623 -14.17 -51.68 -13.14
CA PRO A 623 -14.72 -50.33 -13.27
C PRO A 623 -15.80 -49.97 -12.21
N TRP A 624 -15.42 -49.08 -11.30
CA TRP A 624 -16.27 -48.03 -10.68
C TRP A 624 -17.56 -48.46 -9.95
N ASN A 625 -17.43 -49.25 -8.87
CA ASN A 625 -18.57 -49.82 -8.15
C ASN A 625 -19.16 -49.02 -6.96
N ASN A 626 -18.59 -47.90 -6.49
CA ASN A 626 -19.15 -47.20 -5.31
C ASN A 626 -18.67 -45.76 -5.07
N ASP A 627 -19.36 -45.08 -4.16
CA ASP A 627 -19.22 -43.67 -3.72
C ASP A 627 -17.96 -43.41 -2.86
N GLY A 628 -16.83 -44.07 -3.17
CA GLY A 628 -15.70 -44.19 -2.25
C GLY A 628 -14.29 -44.07 -2.84
N VAL A 629 -14.10 -44.09 -4.17
CA VAL A 629 -12.75 -44.05 -4.76
C VAL A 629 -12.18 -42.63 -4.78
N HIS A 630 -11.74 -42.21 -3.59
CA HIS A 630 -10.70 -41.23 -3.39
C HIS A 630 -9.45 -41.62 -4.21
N LEU A 631 -8.96 -40.70 -5.03
CA LEU A 631 -7.75 -40.93 -5.82
C LEU A 631 -6.50 -40.83 -4.94
N LEU A 632 -5.58 -41.79 -5.10
CA LEU A 632 -4.22 -41.65 -4.60
C LEU A 632 -3.50 -40.51 -5.35
N ILE A 633 -2.38 -40.06 -4.79
CA ILE A 633 -1.49 -39.05 -5.41
C ILE A 633 -1.11 -39.44 -6.85
N ALA A 634 -0.87 -40.73 -7.13
CA ALA A 634 -0.62 -41.22 -8.48
C ALA A 634 -1.85 -41.04 -9.40
N GLY A 635 -3.06 -41.31 -8.91
CA GLY A 635 -4.31 -41.05 -9.63
C GLY A 635 -4.54 -39.57 -9.90
N GLN A 636 -4.35 -38.70 -8.89
CA GLN A 636 -4.46 -37.25 -9.06
C GLN A 636 -3.38 -36.70 -10.02
N THR A 637 -2.17 -37.27 -10.04
CA THR A 637 -1.11 -36.92 -11.00
C THR A 637 -1.50 -37.27 -12.43
N ILE A 638 -2.07 -38.47 -12.65
CA ILE A 638 -2.54 -38.88 -13.98
C ILE A 638 -3.73 -38.02 -14.43
N GLN A 639 -4.71 -37.80 -13.56
CA GLN A 639 -5.86 -36.91 -13.81
C GLN A 639 -5.41 -35.50 -14.18
N ALA A 640 -4.48 -34.92 -13.39
CA ALA A 640 -3.91 -33.60 -13.65
C ALA A 640 -3.19 -33.56 -15.01
N ASN A 641 -2.37 -34.55 -15.34
CA ASN A 641 -1.67 -34.63 -16.62
C ASN A 641 -2.64 -34.68 -17.82
N THR A 642 -3.68 -35.50 -17.77
CA THR A 642 -4.71 -35.55 -18.83
C THR A 642 -5.40 -34.19 -19.01
N VAL A 643 -5.67 -33.47 -17.92
CA VAL A 643 -6.26 -32.12 -17.94
C VAL A 643 -5.27 -31.05 -18.43
N ILE A 644 -3.98 -31.18 -18.09
CA ILE A 644 -2.89 -30.32 -18.58
C ILE A 644 -2.76 -30.47 -20.10
N THR A 645 -2.66 -31.69 -20.62
CA THR A 645 -2.56 -31.96 -22.06
C THR A 645 -3.78 -31.44 -22.82
N ALA A 646 -5.00 -31.69 -22.31
CA ALA A 646 -6.22 -31.16 -22.92
C ALA A 646 -6.28 -29.62 -22.88
N SER A 647 -5.78 -28.98 -21.82
CA SER A 647 -5.73 -27.52 -21.72
C SER A 647 -4.66 -26.90 -22.63
N GLN A 648 -3.55 -27.61 -22.87
CA GLN A 648 -2.45 -27.19 -23.75
C GLN A 648 -2.75 -27.39 -25.24
N SER A 649 -3.66 -28.30 -25.61
CA SER A 649 -4.07 -28.49 -27.02
C SER A 649 -5.00 -27.38 -27.55
N ILE A 650 -5.53 -26.53 -26.67
CA ILE A 650 -6.41 -25.41 -27.02
C ILE A 650 -5.57 -24.26 -27.59
N ALA A 651 -5.77 -23.96 -28.87
CA ALA A 651 -5.07 -22.89 -29.57
C ALA A 651 -5.36 -21.49 -28.98
N GLY A 652 -4.30 -20.70 -28.83
CA GLY A 652 -4.36 -19.28 -28.44
C GLY A 652 -4.48 -19.04 -26.93
N TRP A 653 -3.55 -19.56 -26.12
CA TRP A 653 -3.52 -19.36 -24.66
C TRP A 653 -2.12 -19.43 -24.03
#